data_AF-A0A0D0VP77-F1
#
_entry.id   AF-A0A0D0VP77-F1
#
_cell.length_a   1.000
_cell.length_b   1.000
_cell.length_c   1.000
_cell.angle_alpha   90.00
_cell.angle_beta   90.00
_cell.angle_gamma   90.00
#
_symmetry.space_group_name_H-M   'P 1'
#
loop_
_entity.id
_entity.type
_entity.pdbx_description
1 polymer ?
#
loop_
_entity_poly.entity_id
_entity_poly.type
_entity_poly.pdbx_seq_one_letter_code
_entity_poly.pdbx_strand_id
1 'polypeptide(L)'
;MTVRRQLAPDDEPPLGPFAILPPDVAGLKKLKILLLVTSINSFTQRVLSYLQYLGLNQVSIQLATSDEDMLEAAESWQPDIVLCPFLTKKLRPSIHNNWITLIVHPGPPGDAGPSSLDWVLLGDTGTQSSSTDLLGQLLESSPSPTPQRSHWGTICFQATEDLDGGAVWAWEQYELPRLGTVTKAQVYQGYHSAAAMSAVIHALCRVYKLTAGAGLPKEQWMSVVPKETWQTKCVSLDRAFMGGKTYERPLLQSAKRRPDWEKHTAEDVLRVLNAGDSQPGAMLHPLTTDAKSSLFAYGAHLQKASIPSEFYTSLGYTTYDAIPNGRPIATRDGAVFFKTRQTGDASAGIWITHGRVPRGRDKPIDPKVPMVEAIKLGGHGRALEGVQEWKQECWEQKEGEWQEVYVKSIKKGDKIAQLVYWNFYNGAFTTENCKTLLSALQWATSPERGNVKLLALMGGNYFSNGIALNTIEHASSPGLETWRNINAIDDIVSFLVSDVSDKVPAFMQGIEPLCKRGIATVACMRGNAAAGGVALATACDVVLAGRGVVLNPSYRGMGLHGSELHSFSYLQRCGPIHAAEILREMKPLNTSLAQSYGLIDGQIGSSSQTVLEAEPLFVEAVISFLTAKTSSAPFSSAPWARRSPSPLTAENKDASSKSWIDEMCTTKLCTYTTSRAFPPLHHYRSEELSQMLLDSFHPIRSQRYHTRRSRFVRKLKATGTPARYKLRSVVGHEGEGAVQDEEDKETFDEAPGWERGEEWGWVGMEVPESLKTSQVLRIPLYPSCSSPSSPSLSSLPQSPSVAKPSALDEESRQPSYRSTATSTSSSSGPDESLLRTPPGSSPPRLGNGGKGNGKGNNDHGDFAKKFTQKLRRALGLKKKIKSPKSSTVEKENPIPISYTSPIPPTFHPVLKRPLGQGEQASEWPCLVTGGEEWEGKREDATEDGIKVENVA
;
A
#
# COMPACT_ATOMS: atom_id res chain seq x y z
N MET A 1 14.96 -24.43 14.04
CA MET A 1 14.30 -23.27 14.67
C MET A 1 12.82 -23.42 14.40
N THR A 2 12.06 -23.74 15.44
CA THR A 2 10.61 -23.89 15.39
C THR A 2 10.02 -22.49 15.24
N VAL A 3 9.16 -22.26 14.23
CA VAL A 3 8.30 -21.08 14.19
C VAL A 3 7.59 -21.05 15.54
N ARG A 4 7.86 -20.01 16.36
CA ARG A 4 7.16 -19.85 17.64
C ARG A 4 5.67 -19.89 17.30
N ARG A 5 4.92 -20.82 17.92
CA ARG A 5 3.51 -20.56 18.21
C ARG A 5 3.51 -19.19 18.88
N GLN A 6 3.00 -18.16 18.20
CA GLN A 6 2.66 -16.91 18.86
C GLN A 6 1.65 -17.30 19.95
N LEU A 7 2.14 -17.33 21.19
CA LEU A 7 1.33 -17.47 22.38
C LEU A 7 0.47 -16.19 22.44
N ALA A 8 -0.79 -16.29 22.04
CA ALA A 8 -1.79 -15.20 22.11
C ALA A 8 -1.42 -13.87 21.37
N PRO A 9 -2.38 -12.98 21.08
CA PRO A 9 -2.17 -11.80 20.23
C PRO A 9 -1.65 -10.54 20.95
N ASP A 10 -1.17 -10.64 22.19
CA ASP A 10 -0.77 -9.47 22.97
C ASP A 10 0.74 -9.21 22.78
N ASP A 11 1.10 -8.18 21.98
CA ASP A 11 2.10 -7.15 22.36
C ASP A 11 2.69 -6.34 21.18
N GLU A 12 2.61 -6.80 19.92
CA GLU A 12 3.16 -6.03 18.79
C GLU A 12 2.08 -5.26 17.99
N PRO A 13 2.11 -3.91 18.01
CA PRO A 13 1.16 -3.08 17.26
C PRO A 13 1.25 -3.22 15.73
N PRO A 14 0.13 -3.09 15.00
CA PRO A 14 0.17 -2.80 13.57
C PRO A 14 0.68 -1.37 13.35
N LEU A 15 1.48 -1.12 12.31
CA LEU A 15 1.83 0.23 11.81
C LEU A 15 2.54 1.25 12.75
N GLY A 16 2.55 1.09 14.08
CA GLY A 16 3.07 2.12 15.01
C GLY A 16 3.74 1.56 16.26
N PRO A 17 3.97 2.40 17.30
CA PRO A 17 4.81 2.07 18.46
C PRO A 17 4.07 1.43 19.66
N PHE A 18 2.74 1.54 19.74
CA PHE A 18 1.94 1.09 20.90
C PHE A 18 0.79 0.16 20.50
N ALA A 19 0.69 -1.03 21.09
CA ALA A 19 -0.50 -1.88 20.92
C ALA A 19 -1.74 -1.24 21.57
N ILE A 20 -1.54 -0.56 22.70
CA ILE A 20 -2.56 0.19 23.43
C ILE A 20 -1.91 1.48 23.94
N LEU A 21 -2.66 2.58 23.99
CA LEU A 21 -2.19 3.82 24.58
C LEU A 21 -1.72 3.61 26.04
N PRO A 22 -0.57 4.18 26.46
CA PRO A 22 -0.14 4.15 27.85
C PRO A 22 -1.24 4.69 28.80
N PRO A 23 -1.41 4.12 30.01
CA PRO A 23 -2.50 4.49 30.91
C PRO A 23 -2.54 5.99 31.28
N ASP A 24 -1.36 6.61 31.41
CA ASP A 24 -1.20 8.04 31.72
C ASP A 24 -1.63 8.96 30.57
N VAL A 25 -1.80 8.45 29.35
CA VAL A 25 -2.32 9.18 28.18
C VAL A 25 -3.64 8.62 27.66
N ALA A 26 -4.32 7.76 28.42
CA ALA A 26 -5.59 7.18 27.99
C ALA A 26 -6.67 8.23 27.68
N GLY A 27 -6.61 9.40 28.34
CA GLY A 27 -7.50 10.53 28.06
C GLY A 27 -7.33 11.15 26.67
N LEU A 28 -6.23 10.86 25.94
CA LEU A 28 -6.04 11.28 24.55
C LEU A 28 -7.20 10.82 23.64
N LYS A 29 -7.85 9.69 23.95
CA LYS A 29 -9.03 9.18 23.22
C LYS A 29 -10.22 10.16 23.22
N LYS A 30 -10.24 11.12 24.14
CA LYS A 30 -11.30 12.13 24.25
C LYS A 30 -11.03 13.37 23.40
N LEU A 31 -9.80 13.55 22.89
CA LEU A 31 -9.45 14.73 22.13
C LEU A 31 -9.96 14.65 20.70
N LYS A 32 -10.42 15.79 20.18
CA LYS A 32 -10.77 16.01 18.77
C LYS A 32 -9.51 16.29 17.96
N ILE A 33 -9.27 15.48 16.94
CA ILE A 33 -8.16 15.66 16.00
C ILE A 33 -8.72 16.06 14.63
N LEU A 34 -8.15 17.09 14.03
CA LEU A 34 -8.39 17.46 12.63
C LEU A 34 -7.16 17.14 11.80
N LEU A 35 -7.31 16.29 10.78
CA LEU A 35 -6.27 16.06 9.78
C LEU A 35 -6.42 17.04 8.63
N LEU A 36 -5.43 17.93 8.44
CA LEU A 36 -5.34 18.76 7.23
C LEU A 36 -4.35 18.11 6.26
N VAL A 37 -4.83 17.69 5.09
CA VAL A 37 -4.02 16.93 4.14
C VAL A 37 -4.20 17.38 2.70
N THR A 38 -3.13 17.40 1.92
CA THR A 38 -3.25 17.61 0.47
C THR A 38 -3.94 16.44 -0.22
N SER A 39 -3.69 15.22 0.26
CA SER A 39 -4.34 14.01 -0.23
C SER A 39 -4.37 12.93 0.84
N ILE A 40 -5.34 12.03 0.75
CA ILE A 40 -5.41 10.82 1.60
C ILE A 40 -4.45 9.77 1.00
N ASN A 41 -3.16 10.09 1.04
CA ASN A 41 -2.08 9.23 0.54
C ASN A 41 -1.83 8.03 1.45
N SER A 42 -0.87 7.17 1.09
CA SER A 42 -0.53 5.96 1.85
C SER A 42 -0.19 6.24 3.31
N PHE A 43 0.49 7.36 3.62
CA PHE A 43 0.84 7.71 5.00
C PHE A 43 -0.37 8.22 5.78
N THR A 44 -1.21 9.06 5.18
CA THR A 44 -2.47 9.52 5.78
C THR A 44 -3.39 8.34 6.12
N GLN A 45 -3.48 7.34 5.24
CA GLN A 45 -4.25 6.11 5.49
C GLN A 45 -3.66 5.29 6.65
N ARG A 46 -2.34 5.21 6.78
CA ARG A 46 -1.67 4.59 7.95
C ARG A 46 -2.02 5.32 9.24
N VAL A 47 -1.93 6.66 9.24
CA VAL A 47 -2.31 7.49 10.39
C VAL A 47 -3.76 7.21 10.78
N LEU A 48 -4.70 7.34 9.83
CA LEU A 48 -6.13 7.14 10.09
C LEU A 48 -6.42 5.75 10.68
N SER A 49 -5.97 4.69 10.02
CA SER A 49 -6.24 3.31 10.45
C SER A 49 -5.58 2.96 11.79
N TYR A 50 -4.45 3.59 12.12
CA TYR A 50 -3.76 3.35 13.39
C TYR A 50 -4.35 4.17 14.55
N LEU A 51 -4.78 5.42 14.30
CA LEU A 51 -5.53 6.18 15.31
C LEU A 51 -6.84 5.47 15.68
N GLN A 52 -7.55 4.92 14.69
CA GLN A 52 -8.72 4.06 14.92
C GLN A 52 -8.37 2.81 15.74
N TYR A 53 -7.27 2.12 15.41
CA TYR A 53 -6.79 0.96 16.17
C TYR A 53 -6.53 1.30 17.65
N LEU A 54 -5.95 2.46 17.93
CA LEU A 54 -5.71 2.95 19.29
C LEU A 54 -6.99 3.43 20.00
N GLY A 55 -8.14 3.45 19.32
CA GLY A 55 -9.43 3.91 19.84
C GLY A 55 -9.61 5.43 19.86
N LEU A 56 -8.84 6.17 19.06
CA LEU A 56 -9.07 7.60 18.83
C LEU A 56 -10.12 7.74 17.73
N ASN A 57 -11.39 7.82 18.13
CA ASN A 57 -12.52 7.83 17.20
C ASN A 57 -12.94 9.25 16.77
N GLN A 58 -12.41 10.30 17.40
CA GLN A 58 -12.73 11.71 17.10
C GLN A 58 -11.73 12.33 16.11
N VAL A 59 -11.61 11.74 14.92
CA VAL A 59 -10.62 12.16 13.90
C VAL A 59 -11.31 12.58 12.60
N SER A 60 -11.52 13.87 12.40
CA SER A 60 -12.04 14.40 11.13
C SER A 60 -10.90 14.71 10.15
N ILE A 61 -11.15 14.63 8.84
CA ILE A 61 -10.19 15.03 7.80
C ILE A 61 -10.76 16.19 7.00
N GLN A 62 -9.89 17.09 6.57
CA GLN A 62 -10.15 18.09 5.55
C GLN A 62 -9.01 18.08 4.52
N LEU A 63 -9.38 17.90 3.24
CA LEU A 63 -8.47 18.11 2.12
C LEU A 63 -8.12 19.60 2.00
N ALA A 64 -6.86 19.91 1.72
CA ALA A 64 -6.33 21.26 1.57
C ALA A 64 -6.72 21.90 0.22
N THR A 65 -8.02 21.94 -0.08
CA THR A 65 -8.60 22.47 -1.33
C THR A 65 -8.40 23.98 -1.46
N SER A 66 -8.78 24.74 -0.43
CA SER A 66 -8.51 26.18 -0.28
C SER A 66 -8.11 26.49 1.16
N ASP A 67 -7.59 27.69 1.41
CA ASP A 67 -7.27 28.10 2.77
C ASP A 67 -8.55 28.38 3.58
N GLU A 68 -9.62 28.80 2.91
CA GLU A 68 -10.95 29.04 3.46
C GLU A 68 -11.54 27.73 3.97
N ASP A 69 -11.53 26.68 3.15
CA ASP A 69 -12.05 25.35 3.52
C ASP A 69 -11.31 24.76 4.73
N MET A 70 -10.00 24.99 4.83
CA MET A 70 -9.20 24.52 5.97
C MET A 70 -9.55 25.27 7.25
N LEU A 71 -9.74 26.60 7.16
CA LEU A 71 -10.10 27.42 8.31
C LEU A 71 -11.52 27.10 8.78
N GLU A 72 -12.50 27.05 7.87
CA GLU A 72 -13.88 26.67 8.17
C GLU A 72 -13.96 25.30 8.81
N ALA A 73 -13.17 24.33 8.33
CA ALA A 73 -13.08 23.01 8.94
C ALA A 73 -12.56 23.05 10.39
N ALA A 74 -11.56 23.89 10.68
CA ALA A 74 -11.04 24.06 12.03
C ALA A 74 -12.05 24.76 12.95
N GLU A 75 -12.67 25.85 12.48
CA GLU A 75 -13.65 26.63 13.25
C GLU A 75 -14.93 25.82 13.54
N SER A 76 -15.41 25.04 12.59
CA SER A 76 -16.61 24.20 12.77
C SER A 76 -16.36 22.99 13.67
N TRP A 77 -15.22 22.31 13.51
CA TRP A 77 -14.91 21.11 14.28
C TRP A 77 -14.44 21.41 15.70
N GLN A 78 -13.84 22.59 15.91
CA GLN A 78 -13.18 23.01 17.16
C GLN A 78 -12.19 21.93 17.65
N PRO A 79 -11.15 21.58 16.85
CA PRO A 79 -10.20 20.55 17.24
C PRO A 79 -9.48 20.92 18.54
N ASP A 80 -8.99 19.90 19.22
CA ASP A 80 -8.00 20.04 20.28
C ASP A 80 -6.59 20.05 19.69
N ILE A 81 -6.38 19.28 18.61
CA ILE A 81 -5.11 19.19 17.88
C ILE A 81 -5.39 19.17 16.38
N VAL A 82 -4.64 19.95 15.62
CA VAL A 82 -4.54 19.83 14.16
C VAL A 82 -3.29 19.02 13.83
N LEU A 83 -3.40 18.03 12.97
CA LEU A 83 -2.28 17.21 12.50
C LEU A 83 -2.23 17.25 10.97
N CYS A 84 -1.04 17.45 10.43
CA CYS A 84 -0.78 17.55 9.00
C CYS A 84 0.20 16.44 8.59
N PRO A 85 -0.26 15.19 8.37
CA PRO A 85 0.59 14.08 7.95
C PRO A 85 1.22 14.27 6.57
N PHE A 86 0.51 14.98 5.68
CA PHE A 86 0.97 15.26 4.33
C PHE A 86 0.31 16.56 3.84
N LEU A 87 1.06 17.66 3.87
CA LEU A 87 0.58 18.97 3.44
C LEU A 87 1.62 19.62 2.51
N THR A 88 1.11 20.21 1.44
CA THR A 88 1.92 20.84 0.39
C THR A 88 1.74 22.34 0.31
N LYS A 89 0.71 22.85 0.98
CA LYS A 89 0.39 24.27 1.09
C LYS A 89 0.91 24.82 2.41
N LYS A 90 1.32 26.09 2.40
CA LYS A 90 1.59 26.82 3.65
C LYS A 90 0.28 27.00 4.41
N LEU A 91 0.32 26.83 5.73
CA LEU A 91 -0.84 27.09 6.59
C LEU A 91 -0.96 28.59 6.89
N ARG A 92 -2.20 29.07 6.99
CA ARG A 92 -2.46 30.44 7.43
C ARG A 92 -2.22 30.61 8.93
N PRO A 93 -1.77 31.80 9.38
CA PRO A 93 -1.68 32.14 10.81
C PRO A 93 -2.99 31.94 11.57
N SER A 94 -4.14 32.15 10.92
CA SER A 94 -5.46 31.93 11.52
C SER A 94 -5.73 30.49 11.96
N ILE A 95 -4.96 29.51 11.48
CA ILE A 95 -5.05 28.13 11.96
C ILE A 95 -3.98 27.89 13.03
N HIS A 96 -2.71 28.06 12.67
CA HIS A 96 -1.62 27.66 13.57
C HIS A 96 -1.43 28.57 14.79
N ASN A 97 -2.04 29.76 14.84
CA ASN A 97 -2.06 30.60 16.04
C ASN A 97 -3.22 30.29 16.99
N ASN A 98 -4.24 29.57 16.52
CA ASN A 98 -5.45 29.26 17.29
C ASN A 98 -5.51 27.81 17.80
N TRP A 99 -4.83 26.88 17.12
CA TRP A 99 -4.77 25.47 17.51
C TRP A 99 -3.34 24.93 17.46
N ILE A 100 -3.01 24.02 18.38
CA ILE A 100 -1.76 23.26 18.31
C ILE A 100 -1.78 22.48 17.01
N THR A 101 -0.92 22.88 16.08
CA THR A 101 -0.88 22.35 14.72
C THR A 101 0.44 21.64 14.48
N LEU A 102 0.38 20.32 14.29
CA LEU A 102 1.56 19.47 14.13
C LEU A 102 1.78 19.13 12.65
N ILE A 103 2.97 19.40 12.12
CA ILE A 103 3.37 19.07 10.74
C ILE A 103 4.36 17.90 10.77
N VAL A 104 4.16 16.95 9.88
CA VAL A 104 5.10 15.85 9.63
C VAL A 104 5.98 16.20 8.43
N HIS A 105 7.30 16.22 8.63
CA HIS A 105 8.28 16.46 7.57
C HIS A 105 9.18 15.23 7.36
N PRO A 106 9.41 14.79 6.11
CA PRO A 106 10.27 13.65 5.78
C PRO A 106 11.78 13.98 5.82
N GLY A 107 12.20 14.69 6.86
CA GLY A 107 13.58 15.02 7.15
C GLY A 107 13.89 14.97 8.65
N PRO A 108 15.14 14.71 9.05
CA PRO A 108 15.59 14.79 10.44
C PRO A 108 15.64 16.24 10.95
N PRO A 109 15.86 16.48 12.26
CA PRO A 109 16.04 17.84 12.78
C PRO A 109 17.11 18.63 12.04
N GLY A 110 16.78 19.86 11.65
CA GLY A 110 17.66 20.75 10.89
C GLY A 110 17.63 20.57 9.37
N ASP A 111 16.88 19.60 8.85
CA ASP A 111 16.52 19.50 7.43
C ASP A 111 15.23 20.31 7.17
N ALA A 112 15.16 20.98 6.02
CA ALA A 112 14.01 21.79 5.64
C ALA A 112 13.86 21.84 4.11
N GLY A 113 12.63 22.02 3.64
CA GLY A 113 12.31 22.22 2.23
C GLY A 113 11.65 21.01 1.54
N PRO A 114 11.14 21.19 0.32
CA PRO A 114 10.11 20.29 -0.24
C PRO A 114 10.64 19.05 -0.97
N SER A 115 11.95 18.81 -0.96
CA SER A 115 12.58 17.72 -1.73
C SER A 115 13.60 16.92 -0.92
N SER A 116 13.46 16.88 0.41
CA SER A 116 14.40 16.20 1.34
C SER A 116 14.75 14.78 0.92
N LEU A 117 13.74 13.95 0.61
CA LEU A 117 13.97 12.57 0.16
C LEU A 117 14.66 12.50 -1.21
N ASP A 118 14.38 13.43 -2.11
CA ASP A 118 15.00 13.48 -3.43
C ASP A 118 16.51 13.76 -3.31
N TRP A 119 16.89 14.75 -2.51
CA TRP A 119 18.28 15.14 -2.30
C TRP A 119 19.09 14.02 -1.63
N VAL A 120 18.58 13.44 -0.54
CA VAL A 120 19.28 12.34 0.13
C VAL A 120 19.41 11.11 -0.77
N LEU A 121 18.40 10.81 -1.61
CA LEU A 121 18.46 9.67 -2.54
C LEU A 121 19.35 9.91 -3.76
N LEU A 122 19.58 11.16 -4.15
CA LEU A 122 20.60 11.49 -5.14
C LEU A 122 22.02 11.37 -4.61
N GLY A 123 22.22 11.41 -3.29
CA GLY A 123 23.54 11.27 -2.65
C GLY A 123 23.94 12.40 -1.73
N ASP A 124 23.03 13.26 -1.29
CA ASP A 124 23.36 14.32 -0.34
C ASP A 124 23.87 13.76 1.01
N THR A 125 25.16 13.98 1.28
CA THR A 125 25.83 13.58 2.53
C THR A 125 25.92 14.69 3.57
N GLY A 126 25.53 15.92 3.23
CA GLY A 126 25.61 17.08 4.13
C GLY A 126 27.01 17.68 4.25
N THR A 127 27.90 17.36 3.33
CA THR A 127 29.25 17.95 3.26
C THR A 127 29.24 19.32 2.60
N GLN A 128 28.35 19.54 1.63
CA GLN A 128 28.20 20.79 0.87
C GLN A 128 26.95 21.56 1.33
N SER A 129 27.12 22.85 1.64
CA SER A 129 26.01 23.73 2.01
C SER A 129 25.28 24.27 0.78
N SER A 130 26.01 24.61 -0.29
CA SER A 130 25.46 25.12 -1.56
C SER A 130 24.71 24.04 -2.34
N SER A 131 23.40 24.22 -2.54
CA SER A 131 22.55 23.24 -3.26
C SER A 131 22.90 23.15 -4.75
N THR A 132 23.30 24.26 -5.37
CA THR A 132 23.73 24.29 -6.78
C THR A 132 25.01 23.50 -7.00
N ASP A 133 26.04 23.75 -6.17
CA ASP A 133 27.33 23.04 -6.28
C ASP A 133 27.16 21.56 -5.97
N LEU A 134 26.34 21.23 -4.95
CA LEU A 134 26.03 19.85 -4.62
C LEU A 134 25.35 19.14 -5.79
N LEU A 135 24.35 19.75 -6.43
CA LEU A 135 23.65 19.12 -7.55
C LEU A 135 24.59 18.85 -8.73
N GLY A 136 25.44 19.82 -9.07
CA GLY A 136 26.50 19.65 -10.07
C GLY A 136 27.37 18.45 -9.73
N GLN A 137 27.87 18.38 -8.49
CA GLN A 137 28.68 17.25 -8.01
C GLN A 137 27.93 15.91 -8.09
N LEU A 138 26.66 15.84 -7.67
CA LEU A 138 25.89 14.58 -7.64
C LEU A 138 25.56 14.03 -9.04
N LEU A 139 25.54 14.89 -10.05
CA LEU A 139 25.28 14.52 -11.44
C LEU A 139 26.57 14.39 -12.28
N GLU A 140 27.62 15.12 -11.96
CA GLU A 140 28.91 15.06 -12.67
C GLU A 140 29.85 13.99 -12.11
N SER A 141 29.80 13.73 -10.81
CA SER A 141 30.67 12.75 -10.15
C SER A 141 30.03 11.35 -10.16
N SER A 142 30.82 10.35 -10.57
CA SER A 142 30.48 8.92 -10.55
C SER A 142 31.40 8.12 -9.62
N PRO A 143 31.51 8.44 -8.30
CA PRO A 143 32.12 7.51 -7.38
C PRO A 143 31.18 6.31 -7.20
N SER A 144 31.64 5.13 -7.60
CA SER A 144 31.04 3.85 -7.22
C SER A 144 31.94 3.18 -6.18
N PRO A 145 31.47 2.96 -4.93
CA PRO A 145 30.14 3.27 -4.42
C PRO A 145 29.94 4.76 -4.12
N THR A 146 28.71 5.25 -4.34
CA THR A 146 28.34 6.64 -4.04
C THR A 146 28.40 6.88 -2.52
N PRO A 147 29.11 7.91 -2.04
CA PRO A 147 29.05 8.31 -0.63
C PRO A 147 27.60 8.53 -0.19
N GLN A 148 27.24 8.02 0.98
CA GLN A 148 25.88 8.14 1.51
C GLN A 148 25.88 8.36 3.02
N ARG A 149 24.78 8.89 3.54
CA ARG A 149 24.50 8.93 4.98
C ARG A 149 24.16 7.53 5.48
N SER A 150 24.41 7.29 6.76
CA SER A 150 23.99 6.04 7.42
C SER A 150 22.50 6.05 7.78
N HIS A 151 21.95 7.23 8.11
CA HIS A 151 20.58 7.40 8.58
C HIS A 151 19.90 8.59 7.91
N TRP A 152 18.58 8.52 7.85
CA TRP A 152 17.70 9.65 7.61
C TRP A 152 16.64 9.72 8.72
N GLY A 153 15.68 10.63 8.62
CA GLY A 153 14.69 10.79 9.67
C GLY A 153 13.44 11.53 9.26
N THR A 154 12.60 11.76 10.26
CA THR A 154 11.35 12.49 10.16
C THR A 154 11.07 13.22 11.45
N ILE A 155 10.55 14.44 11.33
CA ILE A 155 10.17 15.28 12.45
C ILE A 155 8.65 15.48 12.47
N CYS A 156 8.11 15.60 13.67
CA CYS A 156 6.77 16.09 13.95
C CYS A 156 6.93 17.37 14.80
N PHE A 157 6.68 18.52 14.19
CA PHE A 157 6.94 19.84 14.78
C PHE A 157 5.68 20.70 14.76
N GLN A 158 5.64 21.73 15.60
CA GLN A 158 4.54 22.67 15.64
C GLN A 158 4.65 23.71 14.52
N ALA A 159 3.58 23.95 13.77
CA ALA A 159 3.57 24.96 12.72
C ALA A 159 3.80 26.37 13.29
N THR A 160 4.61 27.16 12.58
CA THR A 160 4.88 28.59 12.81
C THR A 160 4.86 29.33 11.47
N GLU A 161 5.15 30.63 11.47
CA GLU A 161 5.26 31.41 10.23
C GLU A 161 6.47 31.00 9.36
N ASP A 162 7.51 30.48 10.02
CA ASP A 162 8.75 30.01 9.41
C ASP A 162 8.58 28.62 8.79
N LEU A 163 9.10 28.44 7.56
CA LEU A 163 9.11 27.15 6.89
C LEU A 163 9.95 26.14 7.68
N ASP A 164 9.34 25.02 8.04
CA ASP A 164 9.95 23.92 8.82
C ASP A 164 10.73 24.43 10.06
N GLY A 165 10.23 25.53 10.65
CA GLY A 165 10.96 26.30 11.66
C GLY A 165 10.53 26.10 13.10
N GLY A 166 9.38 25.48 13.31
CA GLY A 166 8.77 25.43 14.63
C GLY A 166 9.34 24.37 15.57
N ALA A 167 8.86 24.40 16.82
CA ALA A 167 9.38 23.55 17.88
C ALA A 167 9.06 22.06 17.62
N VAL A 168 10.08 21.21 17.74
CA VAL A 168 9.94 19.76 17.52
C VAL A 168 9.29 19.10 18.72
N TRP A 169 8.14 18.46 18.51
CA TRP A 169 7.43 17.69 19.53
C TRP A 169 7.96 16.26 19.64
N ALA A 170 8.32 15.66 18.51
CA ALA A 170 8.92 14.34 18.42
C ALA A 170 9.62 14.17 17.07
N TRP A 171 10.61 13.31 17.01
CA TRP A 171 11.22 12.91 15.75
C TRP A 171 11.79 11.50 15.85
N GLU A 172 11.97 10.87 14.70
CA GLU A 172 12.51 9.52 14.59
C GLU A 172 13.55 9.44 13.47
N GLN A 173 14.47 8.48 13.59
CA GLN A 173 15.45 8.16 12.55
C GLN A 173 15.39 6.69 12.14
N TYR A 174 15.86 6.41 10.93
CA TYR A 174 15.95 5.08 10.37
C TYR A 174 17.23 4.93 9.56
N GLU A 175 17.75 3.70 9.47
CA GLU A 175 18.87 3.38 8.61
C GLU A 175 18.48 3.61 7.14
N LEU A 176 19.31 4.36 6.42
CA LEU A 176 19.06 4.64 5.01
C LEU A 176 19.48 3.42 4.18
N PRO A 177 18.58 2.86 3.34
CA PRO A 177 18.96 1.79 2.43
C PRO A 177 20.04 2.26 1.46
N ARG A 178 20.83 1.32 0.94
CA ARG A 178 21.87 1.63 -0.06
C ARG A 178 21.26 2.41 -1.22
N LEU A 179 21.86 3.55 -1.57
CA LEU A 179 21.37 4.36 -2.70
C LEU A 179 21.30 3.55 -3.99
N GLY A 180 20.26 3.82 -4.78
CA GLY A 180 19.95 3.06 -5.99
C GLY A 180 19.24 1.72 -5.75
N THR A 181 19.13 1.20 -4.52
CA THR A 181 18.43 -0.09 -4.30
C THR A 181 16.91 0.04 -4.12
N VAL A 182 16.42 1.24 -3.81
CA VAL A 182 15.01 1.53 -3.60
C VAL A 182 14.65 2.87 -4.23
N THR A 183 13.40 2.99 -4.66
CA THR A 183 12.76 4.22 -5.15
C THR A 183 12.40 5.15 -3.98
N LYS A 184 12.20 6.43 -4.27
CA LYS A 184 11.65 7.40 -3.30
C LYS A 184 10.31 6.95 -2.73
N ALA A 185 9.44 6.38 -3.56
CA ALA A 185 8.15 5.84 -3.10
C ALA A 185 8.32 4.71 -2.08
N GLN A 186 9.25 3.77 -2.30
CA GLN A 186 9.55 2.70 -1.34
C GLN A 186 10.12 3.24 -0.02
N VAL A 187 10.99 4.25 -0.07
CA VAL A 187 11.51 4.93 1.13
C VAL A 187 10.37 5.60 1.90
N TYR A 188 9.51 6.33 1.19
CA TYR A 188 8.36 7.02 1.78
C TYR A 188 7.39 6.05 2.46
N GLN A 189 7.05 4.94 1.80
CA GLN A 189 6.02 4.00 2.23
C GLN A 189 6.47 2.98 3.27
N GLY A 190 7.75 2.61 3.27
CA GLY A 190 8.35 1.71 4.25
C GLY A 190 9.00 2.49 5.38
N TYR A 191 10.25 2.89 5.15
CA TYR A 191 11.14 3.47 6.15
C TYR A 191 10.60 4.75 6.80
N HIS A 192 10.26 5.75 5.97
CA HIS A 192 9.76 7.03 6.48
C HIS A 192 8.41 6.86 7.18
N SER A 193 7.45 6.16 6.56
CA SER A 193 6.12 5.97 7.15
C SER A 193 6.18 5.29 8.52
N ALA A 194 7.01 4.26 8.70
CA ALA A 194 7.17 3.59 9.99
C ALA A 194 7.75 4.52 11.07
N ALA A 195 8.83 5.25 10.74
CA ALA A 195 9.44 6.23 11.63
C ALA A 195 8.48 7.38 11.95
N ALA A 196 7.73 7.86 10.96
CA ALA A 196 6.81 8.98 11.09
C ALA A 196 5.60 8.61 11.96
N MET A 197 5.10 7.38 11.88
CA MET A 197 4.10 6.88 12.82
C MET A 197 4.61 6.90 14.26
N SER A 198 5.86 6.52 14.50
CA SER A 198 6.48 6.64 15.83
C SER A 198 6.50 8.09 16.30
N ALA A 199 6.99 9.02 15.47
CA ALA A 199 7.08 10.44 15.80
C ALA A 199 5.70 11.06 16.07
N VAL A 200 4.71 10.83 15.20
CA VAL A 200 3.34 11.35 15.33
C VAL A 200 2.71 10.93 16.66
N ILE A 201 2.78 9.65 16.99
CA ILE A 201 2.09 9.11 18.17
C ILE A 201 2.75 9.61 19.45
N HIS A 202 4.08 9.68 19.48
CA HIS A 202 4.80 10.29 20.60
C HIS A 202 4.51 11.79 20.71
N ALA A 203 4.38 12.52 19.60
CA ALA A 203 4.00 13.93 19.61
C ALA A 203 2.61 14.12 20.23
N LEU A 204 1.61 13.35 19.79
CA LEU A 204 0.25 13.41 20.35
C LEU A 204 0.23 13.11 21.86
N CYS A 205 0.96 12.08 22.30
CA CYS A 205 1.11 11.76 23.72
C CYS A 205 1.77 12.90 24.50
N ARG A 206 2.82 13.52 23.95
CA ARG A 206 3.55 14.63 24.59
C ARG A 206 2.70 15.89 24.68
N VAL A 207 1.95 16.23 23.62
CA VAL A 207 0.98 17.33 23.62
C VAL A 207 -0.03 17.08 24.74
N TYR A 208 -0.71 15.93 24.74
CA TYR A 208 -1.68 15.60 25.78
C TYR A 208 -1.11 15.71 27.19
N LYS A 209 0.08 15.16 27.45
CA LYS A 209 0.73 15.20 28.77
C LYS A 209 0.99 16.62 29.27
N LEU A 210 1.37 17.52 28.37
CA LEU A 210 1.67 18.90 28.73
C LEU A 210 0.44 19.81 28.70
N THR A 211 -0.69 19.36 28.13
CA THR A 211 -1.93 20.14 28.03
C THR A 211 -3.03 19.54 28.93
N ALA A 212 -3.98 18.80 28.34
CA ALA A 212 -5.14 18.22 29.02
C ALA A 212 -4.73 17.30 30.19
N GLY A 213 -3.70 16.47 30.00
CA GLY A 213 -3.18 15.56 31.01
C GLY A 213 -2.53 16.26 32.21
N ALA A 214 -2.07 17.50 32.03
CA ALA A 214 -1.59 18.36 33.11
C ALA A 214 -2.70 19.20 33.75
N GLY A 215 -3.95 19.08 33.28
CA GLY A 215 -5.08 19.88 33.75
C GLY A 215 -5.05 21.34 33.30
N LEU A 216 -4.30 21.68 32.24
CA LEU A 216 -4.24 23.05 31.74
C LEU A 216 -5.55 23.45 31.02
N PRO A 217 -6.10 24.65 31.29
CA PRO A 217 -7.19 25.23 30.51
C PRO A 217 -6.82 25.35 29.03
N LYS A 218 -7.80 25.17 28.13
CA LYS A 218 -7.56 25.10 26.67
C LYS A 218 -6.93 26.38 26.12
N GLU A 219 -7.28 27.53 26.69
CA GLU A 219 -6.76 28.86 26.34
C GLU A 219 -5.25 28.97 26.56
N GLN A 220 -4.67 28.14 27.43
CA GLN A 220 -3.25 28.14 27.75
C GLN A 220 -2.45 27.13 26.92
N TRP A 221 -3.10 26.25 26.14
CA TRP A 221 -2.41 25.18 25.42
C TRP A 221 -1.38 25.69 24.41
N MET A 222 -1.68 26.80 23.74
CA MET A 222 -0.76 27.42 22.77
C MET A 222 0.53 27.95 23.39
N SER A 223 0.56 28.19 24.70
CA SER A 223 1.74 28.65 25.44
C SER A 223 2.69 27.51 25.86
N VAL A 224 2.29 26.26 25.66
CA VAL A 224 3.08 25.10 26.05
C VAL A 224 4.29 24.95 25.13
N VAL A 225 5.47 24.79 25.75
CA VAL A 225 6.74 24.63 25.03
C VAL A 225 7.24 23.19 25.12
N PRO A 226 7.58 22.55 23.99
CA PRO A 226 8.24 21.24 23.97
C PRO A 226 9.58 21.26 24.73
N LYS A 227 9.94 20.14 25.38
CA LYS A 227 11.23 20.03 26.06
C LYS A 227 12.39 20.10 25.07
N GLU A 228 13.46 20.80 25.41
CA GLU A 228 14.66 20.95 24.56
C GLU A 228 15.27 19.60 24.16
N THR A 229 15.25 18.62 25.07
CA THR A 229 15.74 17.26 24.79
C THR A 229 14.99 16.55 23.67
N TRP A 230 13.74 16.92 23.40
CA TRP A 230 12.94 16.34 22.31
C TRP A 230 13.38 16.83 20.93
N GLN A 231 14.05 17.97 20.86
CA GLN A 231 14.63 18.47 19.60
C GLN A 231 15.94 17.75 19.28
N THR A 232 16.68 17.32 20.30
CA THR A 232 18.03 16.74 20.14
C THR A 232 18.05 15.22 20.16
N LYS A 233 16.99 14.55 20.62
CA LYS A 233 16.96 13.08 20.76
C LYS A 233 15.72 12.44 20.14
N CYS A 234 15.93 11.39 19.34
CA CYS A 234 14.83 10.66 18.72
C CYS A 234 14.03 9.84 19.74
N VAL A 235 12.78 9.55 19.41
CA VAL A 235 11.83 8.96 20.37
C VAL A 235 12.16 7.52 20.75
N SER A 236 12.64 6.69 19.82
CA SER A 236 12.91 5.27 20.11
C SER A 236 14.28 5.02 20.75
N LEU A 237 15.34 5.71 20.32
CA LEU A 237 16.72 5.42 20.75
C LEU A 237 17.27 6.40 21.79
N ASP A 238 16.59 7.51 22.06
CA ASP A 238 17.10 8.61 22.90
C ASP A 238 18.48 9.10 22.45
N ARG A 239 18.69 9.20 21.13
CA ARG A 239 19.97 9.58 20.50
C ARG A 239 19.82 10.77 19.56
N ALA A 240 20.91 11.52 19.43
CA ALA A 240 21.06 12.53 18.39
C ALA A 240 21.07 11.90 16.99
N PHE A 241 20.87 12.75 15.98
CA PHE A 241 20.79 12.30 14.60
C PHE A 241 22.13 11.71 14.15
N MET A 242 22.08 10.47 13.66
CA MET A 242 23.27 9.69 13.30
C MET A 242 23.72 9.89 11.85
N GLY A 243 22.91 10.58 11.03
CA GLY A 243 23.17 10.78 9.60
C GLY A 243 23.99 12.02 9.25
N GLY A 244 24.57 12.72 10.24
CA GLY A 244 25.45 13.88 10.04
C GLY A 244 24.71 15.21 9.87
N LYS A 245 25.40 16.22 9.34
CA LYS A 245 24.89 17.60 9.24
C LYS A 245 23.79 17.73 8.17
N THR A 246 22.75 18.50 8.45
CA THR A 246 21.64 18.77 7.53
C THR A 246 21.65 20.23 7.08
N TYR A 247 20.94 20.51 6.00
CA TYR A 247 20.79 21.86 5.45
C TYR A 247 19.41 22.01 4.83
N GLU A 248 18.98 23.24 4.65
CA GLU A 248 17.82 23.55 3.83
C GLU A 248 18.11 23.23 2.35
N ARG A 249 17.12 22.63 1.69
CA ARG A 249 17.22 22.22 0.28
C ARG A 249 16.02 22.71 -0.53
N PRO A 250 16.25 23.33 -1.71
CA PRO A 250 15.17 23.83 -2.53
C PRO A 250 14.41 22.69 -3.22
N LEU A 251 13.27 23.03 -3.82
CA LEU A 251 12.57 22.15 -4.73
C LEU A 251 13.50 21.70 -5.86
N LEU A 252 13.63 20.38 -6.01
CA LEU A 252 14.32 19.81 -7.15
C LEU A 252 13.32 19.56 -8.28
N GLN A 253 13.53 20.14 -9.47
CA GLN A 253 12.65 20.01 -10.64
C GLN A 253 12.99 18.79 -11.51
N SER A 254 12.01 18.22 -12.23
CA SER A 254 12.24 17.02 -13.07
C SER A 254 13.35 17.23 -14.08
N ALA A 255 13.41 18.40 -14.71
CA ALA A 255 14.47 18.74 -15.65
C ALA A 255 15.87 18.75 -15.04
N LYS A 256 16.00 18.84 -13.72
CA LYS A 256 17.29 18.76 -13.01
C LYS A 256 17.68 17.32 -12.65
N ARG A 257 16.80 16.34 -12.89
CA ARG A 257 17.05 14.90 -12.65
C ARG A 257 17.31 14.20 -13.99
N ARG A 258 18.48 14.39 -14.59
CA ARG A 258 18.82 13.82 -15.89
C ARG A 258 19.99 12.86 -15.78
N PRO A 259 19.82 11.57 -16.11
CA PRO A 259 20.97 10.72 -16.35
C PRO A 259 21.71 11.16 -17.62
N ASP A 260 23.03 11.02 -17.61
CA ASP A 260 23.91 11.27 -18.75
C ASP A 260 24.51 9.93 -19.19
N TRP A 261 24.05 9.42 -20.34
CA TRP A 261 24.42 8.09 -20.83
C TRP A 261 25.93 7.92 -21.07
N GLU A 262 26.66 9.00 -21.35
CA GLU A 262 28.09 8.97 -21.60
C GLU A 262 28.94 9.04 -20.32
N LYS A 263 28.34 9.42 -19.19
CA LYS A 263 29.03 9.54 -17.90
C LYS A 263 28.60 8.44 -16.91
N HIS A 264 27.31 8.15 -16.85
CA HIS A 264 26.68 7.33 -15.83
C HIS A 264 26.68 5.85 -16.19
N THR A 265 27.08 5.02 -15.23
CA THR A 265 26.86 3.57 -15.29
C THR A 265 25.39 3.23 -15.03
N ALA A 266 25.00 1.96 -15.17
CA ALA A 266 23.65 1.50 -14.85
C ALA A 266 23.23 1.84 -13.41
N GLU A 267 24.14 1.73 -12.44
CA GLU A 267 23.91 2.06 -11.04
C GLU A 267 23.67 3.57 -10.81
N ASP A 268 24.40 4.43 -11.54
CA ASP A 268 24.21 5.88 -11.50
C ASP A 268 22.84 6.26 -12.09
N VAL A 269 22.50 5.73 -13.26
CA VAL A 269 21.18 5.96 -13.90
C VAL A 269 20.07 5.50 -12.97
N LEU A 270 20.21 4.33 -12.36
CA LEU A 270 19.25 3.80 -11.39
C LEU A 270 19.09 4.74 -10.18
N ARG A 271 20.19 5.25 -9.62
CA ARG A 271 20.15 6.22 -8.51
C ARG A 271 19.37 7.48 -8.88
N VAL A 272 19.65 8.06 -10.05
CA VAL A 272 18.97 9.28 -10.54
C VAL A 272 17.48 9.03 -10.75
N LEU A 273 17.11 7.91 -11.39
CA LEU A 273 15.71 7.56 -11.65
C LEU A 273 14.95 7.29 -10.35
N ASN A 274 15.56 6.53 -9.43
CA ASN A 274 14.93 6.16 -8.16
C ASN A 274 14.66 7.35 -7.25
N ALA A 275 15.50 8.39 -7.28
CA ALA A 275 15.26 9.63 -6.52
C ALA A 275 14.00 10.39 -7.00
N GLY A 276 13.62 10.22 -8.26
CA GLY A 276 12.40 10.81 -8.85
C GLY A 276 11.18 9.88 -8.88
N ASP A 277 11.30 8.62 -8.48
CA ASP A 277 10.23 7.61 -8.59
C ASP A 277 9.46 7.49 -7.25
N SER A 278 8.18 7.82 -7.16
CA SER A 278 7.21 7.86 -8.26
C SER A 278 6.83 9.24 -8.77
N GLN A 279 7.22 10.32 -8.13
CA GLN A 279 7.07 11.67 -8.68
C GLN A 279 8.29 12.50 -8.29
N PRO A 280 8.77 13.40 -9.15
CA PRO A 280 8.14 13.81 -10.40
C PRO A 280 8.61 13.03 -11.64
N GLY A 281 9.54 12.08 -11.49
CA GLY A 281 10.23 11.35 -12.56
C GLY A 281 11.57 11.99 -12.92
N ALA A 282 12.48 11.16 -13.44
CA ALA A 282 13.72 11.64 -14.04
C ALA A 282 13.52 11.87 -15.53
N MET A 283 14.10 12.92 -16.08
CA MET A 283 13.93 13.28 -17.48
C MET A 283 15.03 12.66 -18.34
N LEU A 284 14.63 11.90 -19.35
CA LEU A 284 15.53 11.39 -20.39
C LEU A 284 15.68 12.42 -21.49
N HIS A 285 16.91 12.55 -22.01
CA HIS A 285 17.15 13.27 -23.25
C HIS A 285 16.37 12.64 -24.41
N PRO A 286 15.97 13.42 -25.43
CA PRO A 286 15.38 12.90 -26.65
C PRO A 286 16.17 11.70 -27.18
N LEU A 287 15.49 10.56 -27.39
CA LEU A 287 16.13 9.33 -27.85
C LEU A 287 16.50 9.36 -29.34
N THR A 288 15.92 10.30 -30.09
CA THR A 288 16.12 10.48 -31.52
C THR A 288 16.22 11.97 -31.84
N THR A 289 16.89 12.33 -32.93
CA THR A 289 17.14 13.73 -33.32
C THR A 289 15.94 14.43 -33.95
N ASP A 290 14.98 13.66 -34.45
CA ASP A 290 13.74 14.13 -35.10
C ASP A 290 12.62 14.45 -34.10
N ALA A 291 12.71 13.94 -32.88
CA ALA A 291 11.73 14.20 -31.83
C ALA A 291 12.24 15.28 -30.86
N LYS A 292 11.38 16.27 -30.58
CA LYS A 292 11.70 17.40 -29.69
C LYS A 292 11.28 17.19 -28.23
N SER A 293 10.44 16.21 -27.94
CA SER A 293 9.94 15.95 -26.58
C SER A 293 10.91 15.10 -25.78
N SER A 294 11.20 15.48 -24.54
CA SER A 294 11.80 14.57 -23.56
C SER A 294 10.79 13.55 -23.05
N LEU A 295 11.25 12.54 -22.30
CA LEU A 295 10.39 11.60 -21.58
C LEU A 295 10.70 11.63 -20.08
N PHE A 296 9.69 11.48 -19.24
CA PHE A 296 9.91 11.15 -17.82
C PHE A 296 9.92 9.63 -17.64
N ALA A 297 10.98 9.10 -17.04
CA ALA A 297 11.20 7.67 -16.84
C ALA A 297 10.95 7.21 -15.39
N TYR A 298 10.48 5.98 -15.25
CA TYR A 298 10.15 5.33 -13.98
C TYR A 298 10.38 3.81 -14.03
N GLY A 299 10.44 3.18 -12.86
CA GLY A 299 10.51 1.73 -12.71
C GLY A 299 11.77 1.15 -13.34
N ALA A 300 12.92 1.61 -12.84
CA ALA A 300 14.23 1.25 -13.34
C ALA A 300 14.80 0.01 -12.64
N HIS A 301 15.46 -0.88 -13.39
CA HIS A 301 16.02 -2.13 -12.87
C HIS A 301 17.35 -2.47 -13.54
N LEU A 302 18.32 -2.95 -12.76
CA LEU A 302 19.62 -3.38 -13.29
C LEU A 302 19.50 -4.70 -14.04
N GLN A 303 20.23 -4.80 -15.14
CA GLN A 303 20.54 -6.07 -15.80
C GLN A 303 22.03 -6.38 -15.56
N LYS A 304 22.31 -7.34 -14.69
CA LYS A 304 23.69 -7.76 -14.36
C LYS A 304 24.17 -8.91 -15.23
N ALA A 305 23.26 -9.79 -15.63
CA ALA A 305 23.59 -10.91 -16.52
C ALA A 305 23.97 -10.39 -17.90
N SER A 306 24.85 -11.13 -18.59
CA SER A 306 25.28 -10.83 -19.95
C SER A 306 24.11 -10.77 -20.92
N ILE A 307 24.19 -9.88 -21.90
CA ILE A 307 23.15 -9.71 -22.91
C ILE A 307 23.39 -10.73 -24.03
N PRO A 308 22.38 -11.56 -24.40
CA PRO A 308 22.50 -12.47 -25.53
C PRO A 308 22.82 -11.74 -26.84
N SER A 309 23.65 -12.35 -27.69
CA SER A 309 24.25 -11.66 -28.84
C SER A 309 23.27 -11.35 -29.95
N GLU A 310 22.18 -12.11 -30.05
CA GLU A 310 21.09 -11.90 -30.98
C GLU A 310 20.46 -10.50 -30.86
N PHE A 311 20.39 -9.93 -29.65
CA PHE A 311 19.73 -8.63 -29.42
C PHE A 311 20.53 -7.45 -29.94
N TYR A 312 21.85 -7.54 -30.00
CA TYR A 312 22.68 -6.47 -30.57
C TYR A 312 23.16 -6.74 -31.99
N THR A 313 23.27 -8.01 -32.39
CA THR A 313 23.56 -8.37 -33.79
C THR A 313 22.39 -8.08 -34.73
N SER A 314 21.15 -8.23 -34.28
CA SER A 314 19.95 -7.79 -35.01
C SER A 314 19.91 -6.28 -35.26
N LEU A 315 20.62 -5.49 -34.46
CA LEU A 315 20.79 -4.04 -34.61
C LEU A 315 22.03 -3.66 -35.44
N GLY A 316 22.77 -4.64 -35.95
CA GLY A 316 23.96 -4.42 -36.78
C GLY A 316 25.27 -4.27 -36.00
N TYR A 317 25.30 -4.52 -34.68
CA TYR A 317 26.51 -4.46 -33.88
C TYR A 317 27.14 -5.84 -33.72
N THR A 318 28.47 -5.93 -33.84
CA THR A 318 29.21 -7.21 -33.70
C THR A 318 29.56 -7.53 -32.24
N THR A 319 29.72 -6.52 -31.40
CA THR A 319 30.06 -6.65 -29.98
C THR A 319 29.20 -5.71 -29.14
N TYR A 320 29.03 -6.06 -27.85
CA TYR A 320 28.27 -5.23 -26.91
C TYR A 320 28.89 -3.83 -26.77
N ASP A 321 30.22 -3.74 -26.76
CA ASP A 321 30.95 -2.48 -26.60
C ASP A 321 30.75 -1.51 -27.78
N ALA A 322 30.51 -2.02 -28.98
CA ALA A 322 30.28 -1.20 -30.18
C ALA A 322 28.93 -0.45 -30.17
N ILE A 323 27.99 -0.85 -29.30
CA ILE A 323 26.68 -0.22 -29.19
C ILE A 323 26.83 1.18 -28.53
N PRO A 324 26.18 2.24 -29.00
CA PRO A 324 26.19 3.53 -28.30
C PRO A 324 25.53 3.46 -26.92
N ASN A 325 26.03 4.25 -25.95
CA ASN A 325 25.35 4.38 -24.67
C ASN A 325 23.98 5.08 -24.86
N GLY A 326 22.97 4.68 -24.10
CA GLY A 326 21.60 5.15 -24.25
C GLY A 326 20.83 4.51 -25.41
N ARG A 327 21.43 3.58 -26.19
CA ARG A 327 20.71 2.83 -27.24
C ARG A 327 19.77 1.79 -26.61
N PRO A 328 18.48 1.75 -26.97
CA PRO A 328 17.61 0.62 -26.68
C PRO A 328 18.13 -0.66 -27.36
N ILE A 329 18.19 -1.78 -26.66
CA ILE A 329 18.70 -3.05 -27.24
C ILE A 329 17.65 -4.15 -27.26
N ALA A 330 16.77 -4.20 -26.26
CA ALA A 330 15.73 -5.21 -26.16
C ALA A 330 14.47 -4.62 -25.51
N THR A 331 13.32 -5.25 -25.77
CA THR A 331 12.08 -5.05 -25.01
C THR A 331 11.73 -6.29 -24.20
N ARG A 332 10.95 -6.12 -23.14
CA ARG A 332 10.39 -7.22 -22.35
C ARG A 332 9.10 -6.74 -21.70
N ASP A 333 7.97 -7.29 -22.10
CA ASP A 333 6.65 -6.99 -21.52
C ASP A 333 6.36 -5.48 -21.47
N GLY A 334 6.76 -4.75 -22.52
CA GLY A 334 6.59 -3.29 -22.64
C GLY A 334 7.65 -2.43 -21.93
N ALA A 335 8.57 -3.03 -21.18
CA ALA A 335 9.81 -2.39 -20.72
C ALA A 335 10.86 -2.32 -21.83
N VAL A 336 11.82 -1.41 -21.69
CA VAL A 336 12.91 -1.20 -22.65
C VAL A 336 14.25 -1.30 -21.93
N PHE A 337 15.16 -2.10 -22.47
CA PHE A 337 16.54 -2.22 -22.00
C PHE A 337 17.44 -1.23 -22.73
N PHE A 338 18.13 -0.38 -21.97
CA PHE A 338 19.08 0.61 -22.46
C PHE A 338 20.50 0.20 -22.11
N LYS A 339 21.41 0.29 -23.10
CA LYS A 339 22.85 0.25 -22.81
C LYS A 339 23.24 1.46 -21.97
N THR A 340 24.05 1.25 -20.96
CA THR A 340 24.71 2.31 -20.20
C THR A 340 26.22 2.21 -20.35
N ARG A 341 26.93 3.27 -19.95
CA ARG A 341 28.38 3.24 -19.87
C ARG A 341 28.87 2.05 -19.06
N GLN A 342 29.86 1.33 -19.59
CA GLN A 342 30.49 0.18 -18.95
C GLN A 342 31.80 0.60 -18.29
N THR A 343 31.97 0.29 -17.00
CA THR A 343 33.23 0.49 -16.26
C THR A 343 33.42 -0.59 -15.22
N GLY A 344 34.55 -1.30 -15.22
CA GLY A 344 34.87 -2.31 -14.20
C GLY A 344 33.74 -3.35 -14.05
N ASP A 345 33.19 -3.45 -12.84
CA ASP A 345 32.11 -4.39 -12.47
C ASP A 345 30.69 -3.82 -12.66
N ALA A 346 30.51 -2.79 -13.50
CA ALA A 346 29.19 -2.20 -13.77
C ALA A 346 28.22 -3.22 -14.36
N SER A 347 26.93 -3.06 -14.04
CA SER A 347 25.87 -3.87 -14.66
C SER A 347 25.82 -3.60 -16.18
N ALA A 348 25.42 -4.63 -16.95
CA ALA A 348 25.38 -4.56 -18.41
C ALA A 348 24.52 -3.38 -18.90
N GLY A 349 23.41 -3.08 -18.23
CA GLY A 349 22.61 -1.90 -18.52
C GLY A 349 21.41 -1.77 -17.60
N ILE A 350 20.40 -1.03 -18.06
CA ILE A 350 19.21 -0.72 -17.26
C ILE A 350 17.91 -0.98 -18.03
N TRP A 351 16.97 -1.67 -17.41
CA TRP A 351 15.59 -1.75 -17.84
C TRP A 351 14.81 -0.57 -17.30
N ILE A 352 14.00 0.06 -18.15
CA ILE A 352 13.02 1.09 -17.75
C ILE A 352 11.64 0.58 -18.15
N THR A 353 10.78 0.39 -17.16
CA THR A 353 9.45 -0.21 -17.37
C THR A 353 8.40 0.79 -17.80
N HIS A 354 8.48 2.04 -17.33
CA HIS A 354 7.42 3.02 -17.54
C HIS A 354 7.96 4.38 -17.96
N GLY A 355 7.18 5.05 -18.82
CA GLY A 355 7.44 6.41 -19.25
C GLY A 355 6.20 7.30 -19.21
N ARG A 356 6.41 8.61 -19.29
CA ARG A 356 5.36 9.62 -19.45
C ARG A 356 5.86 10.75 -20.34
N VAL A 357 5.04 11.16 -21.30
CA VAL A 357 5.31 12.33 -22.14
C VAL A 357 5.03 13.61 -21.31
N PRO A 358 5.99 14.54 -21.21
CA PRO A 358 5.78 15.84 -20.57
C PRO A 358 4.67 16.63 -21.28
N ARG A 359 3.88 17.38 -20.52
CA ARG A 359 2.88 18.33 -21.03
C ARG A 359 3.20 19.74 -20.56
N GLY A 360 2.75 20.72 -21.33
CA GLY A 360 2.90 22.14 -20.98
C GLY A 360 2.17 22.51 -19.68
N ARG A 361 2.49 23.69 -19.16
CA ARG A 361 1.81 24.30 -18.00
C ARG A 361 0.28 24.28 -18.22
N ASP A 362 -0.45 24.06 -17.13
CA ASP A 362 -1.93 24.03 -17.07
C ASP A 362 -2.63 22.83 -17.71
N LYS A 363 -1.91 21.92 -18.36
CA LYS A 363 -2.50 20.67 -18.87
C LYS A 363 -2.45 19.57 -17.81
N PRO A 364 -3.54 18.80 -17.63
CA PRO A 364 -3.50 17.60 -16.80
C PRO A 364 -2.39 16.66 -17.25
N ILE A 365 -1.71 16.03 -16.30
CA ILE A 365 -0.63 15.10 -16.62
C ILE A 365 -1.18 13.90 -17.39
N ASP A 366 -0.37 13.37 -18.29
CA ASP A 366 -0.70 12.13 -18.97
C ASP A 366 -0.44 10.89 -18.09
N PRO A 367 -1.12 9.77 -18.37
CA PRO A 367 -0.85 8.51 -17.71
C PRO A 367 0.62 8.11 -17.85
N LYS A 368 1.15 7.46 -16.81
CA LYS A 368 2.38 6.67 -16.97
C LYS A 368 2.01 5.37 -17.66
N VAL A 369 2.66 5.08 -18.78
CA VAL A 369 2.39 3.91 -19.62
C VAL A 369 3.68 3.07 -19.75
N PRO A 370 3.60 1.82 -20.24
CA PRO A 370 4.80 1.04 -20.55
C PRO A 370 5.79 1.83 -21.40
N MET A 371 7.09 1.66 -21.16
CA MET A 371 8.13 2.49 -21.77
C MET A 371 8.12 2.42 -23.30
N VAL A 372 7.84 1.25 -23.87
CA VAL A 372 7.65 1.08 -25.32
C VAL A 372 6.59 2.05 -25.88
N GLU A 373 5.45 2.15 -25.20
CA GLU A 373 4.37 3.05 -25.61
C GLU A 373 4.72 4.52 -25.36
N ALA A 374 5.38 4.84 -24.25
CA ALA A 374 5.86 6.20 -23.99
C ALA A 374 6.85 6.70 -25.07
N ILE A 375 7.74 5.83 -25.55
CA ILE A 375 8.67 6.13 -26.65
C ILE A 375 7.91 6.41 -27.95
N LYS A 376 6.92 5.59 -28.30
CA LYS A 376 6.09 5.81 -29.49
C LYS A 376 5.31 7.13 -29.40
N LEU A 377 4.65 7.38 -28.27
CA LEU A 377 3.87 8.60 -28.04
C LEU A 377 4.74 9.86 -28.01
N GLY A 378 5.98 9.76 -27.53
CA GLY A 378 6.96 10.84 -27.55
C GLY A 378 7.60 11.06 -28.93
N GLY A 379 7.15 10.38 -29.98
CA GLY A 379 7.70 10.51 -31.33
C GLY A 379 9.07 9.84 -31.53
N HIS A 380 9.52 9.03 -30.56
CA HIS A 380 10.83 8.36 -30.59
C HIS A 380 10.76 6.92 -31.16
N GLY A 381 9.71 6.58 -31.92
CA GLY A 381 9.48 5.22 -32.41
C GLY A 381 10.67 4.62 -33.17
N ARG A 382 11.45 5.44 -33.89
CA ARG A 382 12.67 5.00 -34.60
C ARG A 382 13.73 4.40 -33.67
N ALA A 383 13.77 4.80 -32.40
CA ALA A 383 14.69 4.20 -31.43
C ALA A 383 14.37 2.72 -31.15
N LEU A 384 13.18 2.23 -31.52
CA LEU A 384 12.78 0.84 -31.38
C LEU A 384 12.92 0.03 -32.67
N GLU A 385 13.35 0.64 -33.78
CA GLU A 385 13.58 -0.11 -35.02
C GLU A 385 14.68 -1.16 -34.82
N GLY A 386 14.37 -2.39 -35.24
CA GLY A 386 15.23 -3.57 -35.08
C GLY A 386 15.31 -4.14 -33.65
N VAL A 387 14.74 -3.46 -32.65
CA VAL A 387 14.78 -3.92 -31.25
C VAL A 387 13.84 -5.12 -31.08
N GLN A 388 14.36 -6.22 -30.54
CA GLN A 388 13.63 -7.47 -30.39
C GLN A 388 13.10 -7.67 -28.96
N GLU A 389 12.02 -8.44 -28.84
CA GLU A 389 11.45 -8.87 -27.55
C GLU A 389 12.31 -9.98 -26.94
N TRP A 390 12.91 -9.70 -25.79
CA TRP A 390 13.60 -10.69 -24.96
C TRP A 390 12.59 -11.47 -24.12
N LYS A 391 11.93 -12.41 -24.77
CA LYS A 391 10.92 -13.29 -24.18
C LYS A 391 11.48 -14.13 -23.04
N GLN A 392 10.67 -14.29 -22.00
CA GLN A 392 10.97 -15.18 -20.89
C GLN A 392 10.44 -16.59 -21.19
N GLU A 393 11.36 -17.54 -21.41
CA GLU A 393 11.01 -18.93 -21.78
C GLU A 393 10.62 -19.82 -20.59
N CYS A 394 11.11 -19.49 -19.40
CA CYS A 394 10.82 -20.20 -18.17
C CYS A 394 10.63 -19.23 -17.00
N TRP A 395 9.97 -19.69 -15.95
CA TRP A 395 9.68 -18.85 -14.79
C TRP A 395 10.64 -19.06 -13.64
N GLU A 396 11.66 -19.91 -13.77
CA GLU A 396 12.68 -20.03 -12.72
C GLU A 396 13.43 -18.70 -12.56
N GLN A 397 13.74 -18.35 -11.31
CA GLN A 397 14.54 -17.16 -11.04
C GLN A 397 15.95 -17.32 -11.64
N LYS A 398 16.36 -16.33 -12.44
CA LYS A 398 17.70 -16.20 -13.00
C LYS A 398 18.45 -15.09 -12.28
N GLU A 399 19.56 -15.42 -11.65
CA GLU A 399 20.34 -14.45 -10.90
C GLU A 399 20.94 -13.38 -11.84
N GLY A 400 20.75 -12.11 -11.48
CA GLY A 400 21.26 -10.98 -12.25
C GLY A 400 20.44 -10.59 -13.49
N GLU A 401 19.42 -11.37 -13.87
CA GLU A 401 18.47 -11.01 -14.90
C GLU A 401 17.24 -10.33 -14.27
N TRP A 402 16.79 -9.22 -14.84
CA TRP A 402 15.54 -8.60 -14.40
C TRP A 402 14.35 -9.40 -14.93
N GLN A 403 13.59 -10.01 -14.03
CA GLN A 403 12.32 -10.68 -14.34
C GLN A 403 11.20 -9.99 -13.60
N GLU A 404 10.17 -9.53 -14.32
CA GLU A 404 9.01 -8.93 -13.67
C GLU A 404 8.19 -9.97 -12.91
N VAL A 405 8.15 -11.22 -13.41
CA VAL A 405 7.54 -12.39 -12.78
C VAL A 405 8.53 -13.56 -12.74
N TYR A 406 8.70 -14.19 -11.59
CA TYR A 406 9.54 -15.39 -11.44
C TYR A 406 9.07 -16.29 -10.30
N VAL A 407 9.61 -17.51 -10.26
CA VAL A 407 9.23 -18.58 -9.33
C VAL A 407 10.49 -19.10 -8.64
N LYS A 408 10.43 -19.20 -7.31
CA LYS A 408 11.41 -19.92 -6.48
C LYS A 408 10.77 -21.20 -5.94
N SER A 409 11.45 -22.34 -6.04
CA SER A 409 10.97 -23.60 -5.47
C SER A 409 11.65 -23.91 -4.14
N ILE A 410 10.85 -24.34 -3.14
CA ILE A 410 11.35 -24.83 -1.85
C ILE A 410 10.98 -26.30 -1.72
N LYS A 411 11.98 -27.15 -1.46
CA LYS A 411 11.78 -28.61 -1.29
C LYS A 411 11.93 -29.01 0.17
N LYS A 412 10.99 -29.83 0.67
CA LYS A 412 11.04 -30.47 1.99
C LYS A 412 10.62 -31.94 1.87
N GLY A 413 11.60 -32.84 1.80
CA GLY A 413 11.37 -34.21 1.38
C GLY A 413 10.97 -34.24 -0.09
N ASP A 414 9.91 -34.96 -0.42
CA ASP A 414 9.30 -35.01 -1.75
C ASP A 414 8.38 -33.81 -2.03
N LYS A 415 7.90 -33.11 -0.99
CA LYS A 415 6.95 -31.99 -1.11
C LYS A 415 7.64 -30.71 -1.60
N ILE A 416 6.96 -29.98 -2.48
CA ILE A 416 7.44 -28.73 -3.08
C ILE A 416 6.47 -27.58 -2.79
N ALA A 417 6.99 -26.45 -2.32
CA ALA A 417 6.30 -25.16 -2.37
C ALA A 417 6.84 -24.31 -3.51
N GLN A 418 5.95 -23.70 -4.30
CA GLN A 418 6.29 -22.80 -5.39
C GLN A 418 5.96 -21.37 -4.97
N LEU A 419 6.97 -20.53 -4.89
CA LEU A 419 6.84 -19.14 -4.49
C LEU A 419 6.87 -18.28 -5.75
N VAL A 420 5.73 -17.72 -6.12
CA VAL A 420 5.56 -16.90 -7.33
C VAL A 420 5.65 -15.43 -6.93
N TYR A 421 6.63 -14.75 -7.49
CA TYR A 421 6.93 -13.34 -7.28
C TYR A 421 6.53 -12.55 -8.52
N TRP A 422 5.99 -11.35 -8.31
CA TRP A 422 5.80 -10.35 -9.36
C TRP A 422 6.10 -8.97 -8.80
N ASN A 423 6.58 -8.05 -9.63
CA ASN A 423 6.82 -6.66 -9.19
C ASN A 423 6.28 -5.63 -10.18
N PHE A 424 5.00 -5.79 -10.55
CA PHE A 424 4.29 -4.85 -11.40
C PHE A 424 4.32 -3.43 -10.81
N TYR A 425 4.63 -2.46 -11.67
CA TYR A 425 4.83 -1.07 -11.25
C TYR A 425 3.58 -0.50 -10.54
N ASN A 426 3.79 0.09 -9.35
CA ASN A 426 2.73 0.55 -8.45
C ASN A 426 1.66 -0.51 -8.08
N GLY A 427 1.94 -1.80 -8.25
CA GLY A 427 0.97 -2.88 -8.03
C GLY A 427 -0.21 -2.86 -8.99
N ALA A 428 -0.14 -2.11 -10.09
CA ALA A 428 -1.20 -2.02 -11.09
C ALA A 428 -1.05 -3.17 -12.10
N PHE A 429 -2.11 -3.97 -12.26
CA PHE A 429 -2.07 -5.16 -13.10
C PHE A 429 -2.63 -4.82 -14.48
N THR A 430 -1.76 -4.71 -15.49
CA THR A 430 -2.20 -4.61 -16.88
C THR A 430 -2.81 -5.92 -17.36
N THR A 431 -3.58 -5.89 -18.44
CA THR A 431 -4.14 -7.11 -19.06
C THR A 431 -3.04 -8.12 -19.40
N GLU A 432 -1.90 -7.67 -19.94
CA GLU A 432 -0.78 -8.56 -20.28
C GLU A 432 -0.06 -9.08 -19.03
N ASN A 433 0.14 -8.25 -18.01
CA ASN A 433 0.71 -8.67 -16.73
C ASN A 433 -0.11 -9.80 -16.09
N CYS A 434 -1.45 -9.72 -16.19
CA CYS A 434 -2.34 -10.77 -15.71
C CYS A 434 -2.13 -12.09 -16.44
N LYS A 435 -2.03 -12.07 -17.77
CA LYS A 435 -1.79 -13.27 -18.59
C LYS A 435 -0.43 -13.89 -18.30
N THR A 436 0.60 -13.06 -18.18
CA THR A 436 1.97 -13.46 -17.78
C THR A 436 1.95 -14.12 -16.41
N LEU A 437 1.29 -13.51 -15.41
CA LEU A 437 1.17 -14.08 -14.07
C LEU A 437 0.38 -15.39 -14.08
N LEU A 438 -0.74 -15.48 -14.79
CA LEU A 438 -1.51 -16.72 -14.92
C LEU A 438 -0.67 -17.84 -15.53
N SER A 439 0.10 -17.54 -16.58
CA SER A 439 1.03 -18.49 -17.21
C SER A 439 2.09 -18.98 -16.23
N ALA A 440 2.64 -18.09 -15.41
CA ALA A 440 3.59 -18.45 -14.35
C ALA A 440 2.96 -19.34 -13.26
N LEU A 441 1.71 -19.06 -12.85
CA LEU A 441 0.97 -19.85 -11.86
C LEU A 441 0.65 -21.27 -12.39
N GLN A 442 0.22 -21.36 -13.65
CA GLN A 442 -0.02 -22.64 -14.34
C GLN A 442 1.28 -23.43 -14.50
N TRP A 443 2.36 -22.79 -14.92
CA TRP A 443 3.67 -23.42 -15.00
C TRP A 443 4.16 -23.90 -13.64
N ALA A 444 4.05 -23.07 -12.60
CA ALA A 444 4.50 -23.39 -11.24
C ALA A 444 3.80 -24.63 -10.70
N THR A 445 2.54 -24.81 -11.06
CA THR A 445 1.72 -25.95 -10.64
C THR A 445 1.68 -27.07 -11.66
N SER A 446 2.39 -27.02 -12.78
CA SER A 446 2.37 -28.11 -13.78
C SER A 446 2.80 -29.45 -13.14
N PRO A 447 2.22 -30.60 -13.53
CA PRO A 447 2.66 -31.92 -13.06
C PRO A 447 4.17 -32.17 -13.26
N GLU A 448 4.77 -31.56 -14.29
CA GLU A 448 6.21 -31.63 -14.58
C GLU A 448 7.09 -31.01 -13.48
N ARG A 449 6.50 -30.18 -12.60
CA ARG A 449 7.21 -29.54 -11.49
C ARG A 449 7.36 -30.44 -10.26
N GLY A 450 6.86 -31.67 -10.32
CA GLY A 450 6.95 -32.67 -9.24
C GLY A 450 5.79 -32.56 -8.24
N ASN A 451 6.01 -33.06 -7.02
CA ASN A 451 4.98 -33.11 -5.98
C ASN A 451 4.77 -31.73 -5.30
N VAL A 452 4.23 -30.78 -6.07
CA VAL A 452 3.83 -29.47 -5.58
C VAL A 452 2.66 -29.65 -4.60
N LYS A 453 2.80 -29.07 -3.41
CA LYS A 453 1.79 -29.07 -2.34
C LYS A 453 1.28 -27.68 -2.00
N LEU A 454 2.06 -26.65 -2.32
CA LEU A 454 1.73 -25.28 -1.98
C LEU A 454 2.10 -24.33 -3.10
N LEU A 455 1.16 -23.47 -3.48
CA LEU A 455 1.37 -22.32 -4.36
C LEU A 455 1.30 -21.05 -3.52
N ALA A 456 2.46 -20.39 -3.34
CA ALA A 456 2.60 -19.19 -2.53
C ALA A 456 2.76 -17.95 -3.41
N LEU A 457 1.84 -17.00 -3.24
CA LEU A 457 1.78 -15.74 -3.98
C LEU A 457 2.54 -14.68 -3.19
N MET A 458 3.78 -14.38 -3.60
CA MET A 458 4.72 -13.56 -2.83
C MET A 458 4.65 -12.06 -3.12
N GLY A 459 4.01 -11.67 -4.22
CA GLY A 459 3.96 -10.28 -4.67
C GLY A 459 5.32 -9.60 -4.77
N GLY A 460 5.30 -8.28 -4.78
CA GLY A 460 6.48 -7.42 -4.84
C GLY A 460 6.38 -6.30 -3.82
N ASN A 461 6.78 -5.08 -4.22
CA ASN A 461 6.65 -3.88 -3.40
C ASN A 461 5.20 -3.59 -2.97
N TYR A 462 4.28 -3.93 -3.85
CA TYR A 462 2.86 -4.07 -3.56
C TYR A 462 2.50 -5.54 -3.74
N PHE A 463 1.47 -5.99 -3.03
CA PHE A 463 0.84 -7.25 -3.40
C PHE A 463 0.05 -7.05 -4.70
N SER A 464 -0.97 -6.19 -4.68
CA SER A 464 -1.71 -5.75 -5.88
C SER A 464 -2.65 -4.59 -5.55
N ASN A 465 -2.86 -3.68 -6.49
CA ASN A 465 -3.86 -2.61 -6.43
C ASN A 465 -5.01 -2.83 -7.44
N GLY A 466 -5.09 -4.02 -8.06
CA GLY A 466 -6.10 -4.35 -9.07
C GLY A 466 -5.76 -3.81 -10.47
N ILE A 467 -6.81 -3.48 -11.24
CA ILE A 467 -6.72 -3.05 -12.65
C ILE A 467 -5.77 -1.86 -12.87
N ALA A 468 -5.10 -1.84 -14.02
CA ALA A 468 -4.17 -0.78 -14.37
C ALA A 468 -4.86 0.46 -14.95
N LEU A 469 -5.37 1.33 -14.07
CA LEU A 469 -6.11 2.54 -14.45
C LEU A 469 -5.36 3.44 -15.44
N ASN A 470 -4.03 3.49 -15.38
CA ASN A 470 -3.24 4.29 -16.33
C ASN A 470 -3.29 3.75 -17.76
N THR A 471 -3.15 2.42 -17.94
CA THR A 471 -3.22 1.81 -19.27
C THR A 471 -4.64 1.82 -19.80
N ILE A 472 -5.63 1.64 -18.91
CA ILE A 472 -7.05 1.79 -19.24
C ILE A 472 -7.36 3.22 -19.74
N GLU A 473 -6.91 4.24 -19.03
CA GLU A 473 -7.13 5.65 -19.42
C GLU A 473 -6.39 5.99 -20.72
N HIS A 474 -5.28 5.31 -21.01
CA HIS A 474 -4.54 5.48 -22.25
C HIS A 474 -5.18 4.77 -23.45
N ALA A 475 -5.90 3.67 -23.22
CA ALA A 475 -6.48 2.86 -24.29
C ALA A 475 -7.47 3.65 -25.17
N SER A 476 -7.58 3.26 -26.44
CA SER A 476 -8.51 3.87 -27.38
C SER A 476 -9.98 3.71 -26.96
N SER A 477 -10.31 2.61 -26.27
CA SER A 477 -11.58 2.40 -25.60
C SER A 477 -11.34 1.98 -24.16
N PRO A 478 -11.39 2.93 -23.20
CA PRO A 478 -11.17 2.63 -21.79
C PRO A 478 -12.19 1.63 -21.22
N GLY A 479 -13.44 1.64 -21.67
CA GLY A 479 -14.45 0.65 -21.27
C GLY A 479 -14.05 -0.77 -21.68
N LEU A 480 -13.62 -0.96 -22.94
CA LEU A 480 -13.15 -2.27 -23.44
C LEU A 480 -11.86 -2.72 -22.76
N GLU A 481 -10.91 -1.82 -22.49
CA GLU A 481 -9.70 -2.19 -21.75
C GLU A 481 -10.01 -2.53 -20.29
N THR A 482 -10.97 -1.84 -19.65
CA THR A 482 -11.44 -2.22 -18.31
C THR A 482 -12.01 -3.64 -18.32
N TRP A 483 -12.85 -3.97 -19.31
CA TRP A 483 -13.44 -5.29 -19.48
C TRP A 483 -12.38 -6.40 -19.67
N ARG A 484 -11.38 -6.16 -20.53
CA ARG A 484 -10.29 -7.10 -20.75
C ARG A 484 -9.44 -7.29 -19.50
N ASN A 485 -9.11 -6.18 -18.83
CA ASN A 485 -8.23 -6.20 -17.67
C ASN A 485 -8.90 -6.92 -16.48
N ILE A 486 -10.19 -6.67 -16.21
CA ILE A 486 -10.89 -7.32 -15.10
C ILE A 486 -11.08 -8.83 -15.35
N ASN A 487 -11.39 -9.23 -16.59
CA ASN A 487 -11.45 -10.66 -16.93
C ASN A 487 -10.10 -11.35 -16.72
N ALA A 488 -8.99 -10.69 -17.08
CA ALA A 488 -7.66 -11.26 -16.90
C ALA A 488 -7.28 -11.42 -15.41
N ILE A 489 -7.74 -10.51 -14.54
CA ILE A 489 -7.60 -10.69 -13.07
C ILE A 489 -8.51 -11.83 -12.59
N ASP A 490 -9.77 -11.86 -13.02
CA ASP A 490 -10.72 -12.92 -12.65
C ASP A 490 -10.24 -14.31 -13.10
N ASP A 491 -9.49 -14.42 -14.20
CA ASP A 491 -8.87 -15.67 -14.64
C ASP A 491 -7.82 -16.16 -13.62
N ILE A 492 -7.00 -15.25 -13.09
CA ILE A 492 -6.08 -15.58 -11.98
C ILE A 492 -6.89 -16.06 -10.77
N VAL A 493 -7.92 -15.33 -10.37
CA VAL A 493 -8.73 -15.68 -9.18
C VAL A 493 -9.44 -17.02 -9.37
N SER A 494 -10.01 -17.26 -10.55
CA SER A 494 -10.70 -18.52 -10.89
C SER A 494 -9.72 -19.70 -10.81
N PHE A 495 -8.49 -19.50 -11.29
CA PHE A 495 -7.42 -20.50 -11.18
C PHE A 495 -7.03 -20.78 -9.72
N LEU A 496 -6.89 -19.75 -8.89
CA LEU A 496 -6.49 -19.86 -7.47
C LEU A 496 -7.56 -20.52 -6.61
N VAL A 497 -8.81 -20.10 -6.76
CA VAL A 497 -9.94 -20.69 -6.02
C VAL A 497 -10.20 -22.12 -6.51
N SER A 498 -10.02 -22.36 -7.81
CA SER A 498 -10.00 -23.69 -8.43
C SER A 498 -11.23 -24.53 -8.07
N ASP A 499 -12.41 -24.05 -8.50
CA ASP A 499 -13.67 -24.76 -8.32
C ASP A 499 -13.61 -26.16 -8.99
N VAL A 500 -14.34 -27.13 -8.45
CA VAL A 500 -14.45 -28.52 -8.95
C VAL A 500 -15.74 -28.80 -9.73
N SER A 501 -16.61 -27.80 -9.85
CA SER A 501 -17.79 -27.82 -10.71
C SER A 501 -17.41 -27.91 -12.20
N ASP A 502 -18.25 -28.54 -13.03
CA ASP A 502 -18.04 -28.55 -14.50
C ASP A 502 -18.30 -27.19 -15.15
N LYS A 503 -19.04 -26.31 -14.45
CA LYS A 503 -19.27 -24.91 -14.86
C LYS A 503 -18.08 -24.04 -14.45
N VAL A 504 -17.09 -23.93 -15.33
CA VAL A 504 -15.87 -23.10 -15.18
C VAL A 504 -15.62 -22.23 -16.42
N PRO A 505 -14.81 -21.15 -16.31
CA PRO A 505 -14.39 -20.38 -17.48
C PRO A 505 -13.68 -21.24 -18.54
N ALA A 506 -13.78 -20.85 -19.81
CA ALA A 506 -13.27 -21.63 -20.94
C ALA A 506 -11.78 -22.02 -20.79
N PHE A 507 -10.93 -21.10 -20.31
CA PHE A 507 -9.50 -21.36 -20.13
C PHE A 507 -9.19 -22.43 -19.06
N MET A 508 -10.15 -22.75 -18.18
CA MET A 508 -10.01 -23.79 -17.14
C MET A 508 -10.51 -25.16 -17.58
N GLN A 509 -11.17 -25.27 -18.74
CA GLN A 509 -11.66 -26.56 -19.22
C GLN A 509 -10.49 -27.53 -19.42
N GLY A 510 -10.60 -28.73 -18.86
CA GLY A 510 -9.54 -29.74 -18.88
C GLY A 510 -8.39 -29.51 -17.89
N ILE A 511 -8.37 -28.37 -17.18
CA ILE A 511 -7.41 -28.14 -16.09
C ILE A 511 -7.95 -28.79 -14.82
N GLU A 512 -7.21 -29.78 -14.30
CA GLU A 512 -7.60 -30.42 -13.04
C GLU A 512 -7.48 -29.43 -11.86
N PRO A 513 -8.55 -29.27 -11.03
CA PRO A 513 -8.56 -28.35 -9.90
C PRO A 513 -7.41 -28.58 -8.90
N LEU A 514 -6.83 -27.48 -8.38
CA LEU A 514 -5.66 -27.51 -7.50
C LEU A 514 -5.88 -28.38 -6.25
N CYS A 515 -7.07 -28.33 -5.64
CA CYS A 515 -7.38 -29.13 -4.46
C CYS A 515 -7.42 -30.64 -4.75
N LYS A 516 -7.88 -31.06 -5.94
CA LYS A 516 -7.84 -32.49 -6.37
C LYS A 516 -6.40 -32.97 -6.54
N ARG A 517 -5.51 -32.06 -6.97
CA ARG A 517 -4.07 -32.29 -7.10
C ARG A 517 -3.31 -32.20 -5.77
N GLY A 518 -4.00 -31.88 -4.67
CA GLY A 518 -3.39 -31.72 -3.35
C GLY A 518 -2.55 -30.45 -3.20
N ILE A 519 -2.85 -29.41 -3.98
CA ILE A 519 -2.17 -28.10 -3.94
C ILE A 519 -3.07 -27.09 -3.22
N ALA A 520 -2.59 -26.54 -2.11
CA ALA A 520 -3.23 -25.40 -1.43
C ALA A 520 -2.61 -24.07 -1.88
N THR A 521 -3.38 -22.98 -1.80
CA THR A 521 -2.92 -21.63 -2.16
C THR A 521 -2.71 -20.74 -0.93
N VAL A 522 -1.65 -19.93 -0.93
CA VAL A 522 -1.39 -18.93 0.12
C VAL A 522 -1.03 -17.58 -0.48
N ALA A 523 -1.71 -16.52 -0.03
CA ALA A 523 -1.34 -15.14 -0.31
C ALA A 523 -0.36 -14.64 0.77
N CYS A 524 0.83 -14.20 0.35
CA CYS A 524 1.87 -13.63 1.21
C CYS A 524 1.98 -12.12 0.96
N MET A 525 1.07 -11.34 1.57
CA MET A 525 0.97 -9.89 1.37
C MET A 525 2.06 -9.16 2.16
N ARG A 526 3.22 -8.96 1.52
CA ARG A 526 4.35 -8.21 2.09
C ARG A 526 4.21 -6.70 1.93
N GLY A 527 3.60 -6.27 0.81
CA GLY A 527 3.29 -4.89 0.49
C GLY A 527 1.80 -4.59 0.59
N ASN A 528 1.46 -3.30 0.49
CA ASN A 528 0.07 -2.84 0.48
C ASN A 528 -0.76 -3.48 -0.64
N ALA A 529 -2.07 -3.53 -0.42
CA ALA A 529 -3.03 -3.96 -1.43
C ALA A 529 -4.31 -3.11 -1.40
N ALA A 530 -4.94 -2.97 -2.56
CA ALA A 530 -6.16 -2.21 -2.73
C ALA A 530 -7.09 -2.85 -3.77
N ALA A 531 -8.39 -2.58 -3.64
CA ALA A 531 -9.45 -3.00 -4.56
C ALA A 531 -9.30 -4.48 -4.95
N GLY A 532 -9.22 -4.78 -6.25
CA GLY A 532 -9.05 -6.11 -6.82
C GLY A 532 -7.86 -6.88 -6.28
N GLY A 533 -6.83 -6.18 -5.83
CA GLY A 533 -5.66 -6.81 -5.23
C GLY A 533 -5.93 -7.43 -3.85
N VAL A 534 -6.86 -6.86 -3.07
CA VAL A 534 -7.28 -7.49 -1.81
C VAL A 534 -8.18 -8.69 -2.10
N ALA A 535 -9.14 -8.55 -3.03
CA ALA A 535 -10.01 -9.65 -3.43
C ALA A 535 -9.22 -10.85 -3.99
N LEU A 536 -8.22 -10.59 -4.84
CA LEU A 536 -7.29 -11.61 -5.34
C LEU A 536 -6.59 -12.35 -4.19
N ALA A 537 -6.09 -11.62 -3.18
CA ALA A 537 -5.47 -12.24 -2.01
C ALA A 537 -6.46 -13.14 -1.28
N THR A 538 -7.67 -12.63 -1.00
CA THR A 538 -8.69 -13.32 -0.21
C THR A 538 -9.29 -14.53 -0.90
N ALA A 539 -9.08 -14.72 -2.20
CA ALA A 539 -9.46 -15.94 -2.90
C ALA A 539 -8.55 -17.15 -2.58
N CYS A 540 -7.37 -16.92 -2.00
CA CYS A 540 -6.47 -18.01 -1.59
C CYS A 540 -6.99 -18.77 -0.36
N ASP A 541 -6.49 -19.98 -0.12
CA ASP A 541 -6.89 -20.80 1.03
C ASP A 541 -6.34 -20.27 2.36
N VAL A 542 -5.21 -19.58 2.33
CA VAL A 542 -4.62 -18.88 3.48
C VAL A 542 -4.16 -17.48 3.06
N VAL A 543 -4.45 -16.46 3.86
CA VAL A 543 -3.96 -15.09 3.65
C VAL A 543 -3.11 -14.65 4.82
N LEU A 544 -1.83 -14.43 4.55
CA LEU A 544 -0.87 -13.85 5.48
C LEU A 544 -0.55 -12.42 5.06
N ALA A 545 -0.51 -11.49 6.01
CA ALA A 545 -0.13 -10.10 5.74
C ALA A 545 0.92 -9.58 6.73
N GLY A 546 1.81 -8.70 6.25
CA GLY A 546 2.80 -8.06 7.11
C GLY A 546 2.12 -7.10 8.09
N ARG A 547 2.60 -6.97 9.33
CA ARG A 547 2.07 -5.97 10.29
C ARG A 547 2.18 -4.52 9.78
N GLY A 548 3.14 -4.26 8.91
CA GLY A 548 3.33 -2.98 8.25
C GLY A 548 2.39 -2.71 7.06
N VAL A 549 1.46 -3.61 6.72
CA VAL A 549 0.60 -3.50 5.53
C VAL A 549 -0.69 -2.72 5.81
N VAL A 550 -1.14 -1.94 4.82
CA VAL A 550 -2.46 -1.32 4.78
C VAL A 550 -3.27 -1.92 3.62
N LEU A 551 -4.53 -2.25 3.89
CA LEU A 551 -5.47 -2.83 2.94
C LEU A 551 -6.57 -1.80 2.61
N ASN A 552 -6.93 -1.67 1.33
CA ASN A 552 -8.12 -0.92 0.90
C ASN A 552 -9.09 -1.86 0.17
N PRO A 553 -9.88 -2.68 0.89
CA PRO A 553 -10.74 -3.71 0.31
C PRO A 553 -12.06 -3.18 -0.29
N SER A 554 -12.01 -2.09 -1.07
CA SER A 554 -13.21 -1.54 -1.71
C SER A 554 -12.94 -0.95 -3.09
N TYR A 555 -13.99 -0.94 -3.91
CA TYR A 555 -14.00 -0.46 -5.29
C TYR A 555 -14.92 0.75 -5.47
N ARG A 556 -15.90 0.85 -4.56
CA ARG A 556 -17.04 1.77 -4.62
C ARG A 556 -16.63 3.24 -4.72
N GLY A 557 -15.57 3.63 -4.02
CA GLY A 557 -15.01 4.99 -4.09
C GLY A 557 -14.39 5.35 -5.45
N MET A 558 -14.10 4.36 -6.31
CA MET A 558 -13.69 4.55 -7.71
C MET A 558 -14.88 4.49 -8.68
N GLY A 559 -16.10 4.29 -8.18
CA GLY A 559 -17.30 4.14 -9.00
C GLY A 559 -17.49 2.73 -9.58
N LEU A 560 -16.85 1.74 -8.98
CA LEU A 560 -16.90 0.34 -9.43
C LEU A 560 -17.63 -0.53 -8.43
N HIS A 561 -18.35 -1.54 -8.94
CA HIS A 561 -18.92 -2.61 -8.14
C HIS A 561 -17.84 -3.51 -7.54
N GLY A 562 -16.85 -3.89 -8.36
CA GLY A 562 -15.78 -4.85 -8.02
C GLY A 562 -16.03 -6.23 -8.64
N SER A 563 -14.96 -7.02 -8.78
CA SER A 563 -15.00 -8.40 -9.32
C SER A 563 -14.18 -9.35 -8.44
N GLU A 564 -13.41 -10.27 -9.02
CA GLU A 564 -12.43 -11.11 -8.32
C GLU A 564 -13.04 -12.07 -7.31
N LEU A 565 -14.30 -12.48 -7.51
CA LEU A 565 -15.05 -13.32 -6.58
C LEU A 565 -15.08 -12.74 -5.16
N HIS A 566 -15.04 -11.40 -5.04
CA HIS A 566 -15.11 -10.74 -3.73
C HIS A 566 -16.47 -10.99 -3.06
N SER A 567 -17.55 -11.09 -3.84
CA SER A 567 -18.89 -11.41 -3.32
C SER A 567 -18.94 -12.80 -2.69
N PHE A 568 -18.14 -13.75 -3.17
CA PHE A 568 -17.96 -15.04 -2.51
C PHE A 568 -16.96 -14.93 -1.35
N SER A 569 -15.73 -14.49 -1.63
CA SER A 569 -14.62 -14.60 -0.68
C SER A 569 -14.81 -13.72 0.55
N TYR A 570 -15.33 -12.49 0.42
CA TYR A 570 -15.58 -11.62 1.57
C TYR A 570 -16.73 -12.17 2.41
N LEU A 571 -17.86 -12.54 1.80
CA LEU A 571 -19.01 -13.11 2.53
C LEU A 571 -18.63 -14.36 3.31
N GLN A 572 -17.89 -15.28 2.68
CA GLN A 572 -17.48 -16.50 3.36
C GLN A 572 -16.51 -16.21 4.50
N ARG A 573 -15.56 -15.28 4.33
CA ARG A 573 -14.51 -14.99 5.31
C ARG A 573 -14.99 -14.16 6.50
N CYS A 574 -15.59 -13.00 6.24
CA CYS A 574 -15.94 -12.02 7.27
C CYS A 574 -17.44 -11.90 7.55
N GLY A 575 -18.28 -12.65 6.83
CA GLY A 575 -19.73 -12.61 6.98
C GLY A 575 -20.36 -11.36 6.36
N PRO A 576 -21.71 -11.31 6.27
CA PRO A 576 -22.43 -10.26 5.55
C PRO A 576 -22.25 -8.87 6.15
N ILE A 577 -22.14 -8.75 7.48
CA ILE A 577 -22.03 -7.46 8.18
C ILE A 577 -20.71 -6.77 7.83
N HIS A 578 -19.57 -7.43 8.09
CA HIS A 578 -18.27 -6.82 7.81
C HIS A 578 -17.99 -6.71 6.32
N ALA A 579 -18.50 -7.62 5.48
CA ALA A 579 -18.39 -7.48 4.04
C ALA A 579 -19.12 -6.22 3.52
N ALA A 580 -20.34 -5.97 4.00
CA ALA A 580 -21.09 -4.76 3.67
C ALA A 580 -20.42 -3.50 4.24
N GLU A 581 -19.96 -3.54 5.49
CA GLU A 581 -19.24 -2.45 6.15
C GLU A 581 -17.99 -2.04 5.37
N ILE A 582 -17.16 -3.01 4.96
CA ILE A 582 -15.96 -2.80 4.15
C ILE A 582 -16.27 -2.05 2.84
N LEU A 583 -17.28 -2.51 2.10
CA LEU A 583 -17.60 -1.96 0.79
C LEU A 583 -18.31 -0.59 0.88
N ARG A 584 -18.99 -0.31 1.99
CA ARG A 584 -19.67 0.97 2.23
C ARG A 584 -18.78 2.03 2.84
N GLU A 585 -18.05 1.71 3.90
CA GLU A 585 -17.22 2.70 4.59
C GLU A 585 -16.04 3.15 3.72
N MET A 586 -15.52 2.26 2.85
CA MET A 586 -14.41 2.54 1.94
C MET A 586 -13.17 3.13 2.64
N LYS A 587 -12.96 2.74 3.91
CA LYS A 587 -11.85 3.17 4.76
C LYS A 587 -10.69 2.18 4.71
N PRO A 588 -9.44 2.64 4.88
CA PRO A 588 -8.29 1.75 4.96
C PRO A 588 -8.35 0.87 6.20
N LEU A 589 -7.98 -0.41 6.06
CA LEU A 589 -7.85 -1.35 7.16
C LEU A 589 -6.37 -1.63 7.45
N ASN A 590 -6.01 -1.58 8.73
CA ASN A 590 -4.78 -2.21 9.20
C ASN A 590 -4.98 -3.74 9.31
N THR A 591 -3.89 -4.49 9.35
CA THR A 591 -3.93 -5.96 9.33
C THR A 591 -4.51 -6.58 10.60
N SER A 592 -4.45 -5.91 11.75
CA SER A 592 -5.10 -6.41 12.97
C SER A 592 -6.62 -6.32 12.88
N LEU A 593 -7.17 -5.22 12.36
CA LEU A 593 -8.60 -5.09 12.11
C LEU A 593 -9.06 -6.08 11.03
N ALA A 594 -8.30 -6.20 9.93
CA ALA A 594 -8.59 -7.17 8.87
C ALA A 594 -8.60 -8.62 9.39
N GLN A 595 -7.70 -8.98 10.30
CA GLN A 595 -7.69 -10.30 10.93
C GLN A 595 -8.89 -10.48 11.87
N SER A 596 -9.24 -9.46 12.65
CA SER A 596 -10.41 -9.50 13.54
C SER A 596 -11.72 -9.69 12.79
N TYR A 597 -11.83 -9.14 11.57
CA TYR A 597 -12.98 -9.34 10.69
C TYR A 597 -12.96 -10.74 10.05
N GLY A 598 -11.83 -11.47 10.08
CA GLY A 598 -11.65 -12.75 9.38
C GLY A 598 -11.24 -12.62 7.91
N LEU A 599 -10.98 -11.40 7.43
CA LEU A 599 -10.57 -11.13 6.05
C LEU A 599 -9.19 -11.74 5.74
N ILE A 600 -8.28 -11.74 6.72
CA ILE A 600 -6.97 -12.41 6.65
C ILE A 600 -6.82 -13.46 7.76
N ASP A 601 -5.92 -14.43 7.55
CA ASP A 601 -5.74 -15.59 8.44
C ASP A 601 -4.56 -15.45 9.41
N GLY A 602 -3.58 -14.60 9.10
CA GLY A 602 -2.40 -14.39 9.95
C GLY A 602 -1.62 -13.10 9.67
N GLN A 603 -0.92 -12.63 10.71
CA GLN A 603 -0.02 -11.47 10.65
C GLN A 603 1.44 -11.93 10.78
N ILE A 604 2.35 -11.38 9.97
CA ILE A 604 3.78 -11.71 9.96
C ILE A 604 4.62 -10.45 10.23
N GLY A 605 5.73 -10.62 10.95
CA GLY A 605 6.71 -9.56 11.19
C GLY A 605 6.23 -8.45 12.13
N SER A 606 6.91 -7.30 12.08
CA SER A 606 6.63 -6.11 12.89
C SER A 606 6.18 -4.91 12.03
N SER A 607 5.73 -3.83 12.69
CA SER A 607 5.29 -2.60 12.03
C SER A 607 6.41 -1.82 11.32
N SER A 608 7.68 -2.05 11.71
CA SER A 608 8.85 -1.34 11.19
C SER A 608 9.60 -2.08 10.07
N GLN A 609 9.28 -3.36 9.85
CA GLN A 609 9.95 -4.15 8.82
C GLN A 609 9.50 -3.75 7.41
N THR A 610 10.47 -3.64 6.53
CA THR A 610 10.25 -3.42 5.09
C THR A 610 9.78 -4.69 4.39
N VAL A 611 9.30 -4.55 3.14
CA VAL A 611 8.91 -5.68 2.28
C VAL A 611 10.03 -6.71 2.12
N LEU A 612 11.28 -6.25 2.03
CA LEU A 612 12.46 -7.09 1.86
C LEU A 612 12.83 -7.81 3.16
N GLU A 613 12.78 -7.10 4.29
CA GLU A 613 13.07 -7.68 5.62
C GLU A 613 12.01 -8.67 6.08
N ALA A 614 10.76 -8.49 5.64
CA ALA A 614 9.67 -9.41 5.93
C ALA A 614 9.74 -10.70 5.09
N GLU A 615 10.38 -10.69 3.91
CA GLU A 615 10.41 -11.83 2.99
C GLU A 615 10.85 -13.15 3.65
N PRO A 616 11.97 -13.21 4.38
CA PRO A 616 12.41 -14.44 5.03
C PRO A 616 11.36 -15.00 6.00
N LEU A 617 10.60 -14.15 6.69
CA LEU A 617 9.56 -14.58 7.63
C LEU A 617 8.38 -15.24 6.90
N PHE A 618 7.98 -14.72 5.75
CA PHE A 618 6.96 -15.35 4.91
C PHE A 618 7.45 -16.67 4.31
N VAL A 619 8.72 -16.73 3.89
CA VAL A 619 9.35 -17.96 3.42
C VAL A 619 9.39 -19.02 4.53
N GLU A 620 9.71 -18.63 5.76
CA GLU A 620 9.66 -19.51 6.94
C GLU A 620 8.23 -20.00 7.24
N ALA A 621 7.23 -19.12 7.14
CA ALA A 621 5.83 -19.50 7.26
C ALA A 621 5.45 -20.54 6.20
N VAL A 622 5.77 -20.31 4.93
CA VAL A 622 5.55 -21.25 3.82
C VAL A 622 6.24 -22.60 4.08
N ILE A 623 7.50 -22.59 4.54
CA ILE A 623 8.23 -23.81 4.90
C ILE A 623 7.50 -24.58 6.00
N SER A 624 6.96 -23.87 7.00
CA SER A 624 6.22 -24.50 8.10
C SER A 624 4.95 -25.20 7.63
N PHE A 625 4.32 -24.75 6.52
CA PHE A 625 3.09 -25.34 6.02
C PHE A 625 3.34 -26.73 5.42
N LEU A 626 4.48 -26.92 4.74
CA LEU A 626 4.86 -28.21 4.14
C LEU A 626 5.01 -29.33 5.17
N THR A 627 5.37 -28.98 6.41
CA THR A 627 5.63 -29.94 7.51
C THR A 627 4.55 -29.92 8.60
N ALA A 628 3.61 -28.98 8.55
CA ALA A 628 2.55 -28.84 9.55
C ALA A 628 1.59 -30.03 9.53
N LYS A 629 1.21 -30.48 10.73
CA LYS A 629 0.09 -31.40 10.96
C LYS A 629 -1.15 -30.61 11.33
N THR A 630 -2.33 -31.17 11.09
CA THR A 630 -3.62 -30.52 11.41
C THR A 630 -3.73 -30.09 12.87
N SER A 631 -3.26 -30.91 13.82
CA SER A 631 -3.26 -30.58 15.27
C SER A 631 -2.28 -29.47 15.66
N SER A 632 -1.34 -29.13 14.78
CA SER A 632 -0.31 -28.13 14.98
C SER A 632 -0.29 -27.10 13.85
N ALA A 633 -1.45 -26.84 13.23
CA ALA A 633 -1.57 -25.86 12.17
C ALA A 633 -1.07 -24.48 12.66
N PRO A 634 -0.20 -23.80 11.90
CA PRO A 634 0.41 -22.55 12.33
C PRO A 634 -0.55 -21.35 12.27
N PHE A 635 -1.54 -21.40 11.39
CA PHE A 635 -2.54 -20.36 11.18
C PHE A 635 -3.91 -20.97 10.93
N SER A 636 -4.93 -20.12 10.88
CA SER A 636 -6.24 -20.49 10.33
C SER A 636 -6.19 -20.59 8.81
N SER A 637 -7.27 -21.06 8.21
CA SER A 637 -7.50 -21.07 6.76
C SER A 637 -8.88 -20.53 6.43
N ALA A 638 -9.10 -20.23 5.15
CA ALA A 638 -10.38 -19.80 4.62
C ALA A 638 -11.50 -20.78 5.01
N PRO A 639 -12.75 -20.31 5.26
CA PRO A 639 -13.84 -21.18 5.68
C PRO A 639 -14.13 -22.37 4.75
N TRP A 640 -13.92 -22.22 3.43
CA TRP A 640 -14.08 -23.33 2.49
C TRP A 640 -13.01 -24.42 2.61
N ALA A 641 -11.84 -24.10 3.17
CA ALA A 641 -10.71 -25.00 3.39
C ALA A 641 -10.49 -25.32 4.87
N ARG A 642 -11.40 -24.89 5.75
CA ARG A 642 -11.30 -25.04 7.21
C ARG A 642 -12.22 -26.14 7.70
N ARG A 643 -11.68 -27.08 8.49
CA ARG A 643 -12.47 -28.14 9.10
C ARG A 643 -13.49 -27.55 10.09
N SER A 644 -14.75 -27.97 9.99
CA SER A 644 -15.78 -27.63 10.99
C SER A 644 -15.46 -28.29 12.34
N PRO A 645 -15.55 -27.58 13.48
CA PRO A 645 -15.33 -28.15 14.80
C PRO A 645 -16.48 -29.10 15.16
N SER A 646 -16.43 -30.35 14.72
CA SER A 646 -17.30 -31.42 15.19
C SER A 646 -16.78 -31.98 16.52
N PRO A 647 -17.64 -32.34 17.50
CA PRO A 647 -17.21 -32.96 18.74
C PRO A 647 -16.38 -34.23 18.47
N LEU A 648 -15.29 -34.37 19.22
CA LEU A 648 -14.32 -35.46 19.09
C LEU A 648 -14.98 -36.82 19.37
N THR A 649 -15.43 -37.53 18.34
CA THR A 649 -15.74 -38.97 18.42
C THR A 649 -14.44 -39.78 18.48
N ALA A 650 -14.48 -41.00 19.01
CA ALA A 650 -13.30 -41.85 19.22
C ALA A 650 -12.53 -42.20 17.93
N GLU A 651 -13.15 -42.05 16.75
CA GLU A 651 -12.55 -42.22 15.42
C GLU A 651 -11.59 -41.06 15.03
N ASN A 652 -11.56 -39.95 15.77
CA ASN A 652 -10.75 -38.76 15.45
C ASN A 652 -9.27 -38.81 15.91
N LYS A 653 -8.80 -39.90 16.52
CA LYS A 653 -7.40 -40.00 16.98
C LYS A 653 -6.38 -40.05 15.83
N ASP A 654 -6.78 -40.51 14.64
CA ASP A 654 -5.91 -40.51 13.45
C ASP A 654 -5.81 -39.13 12.75
N ALA A 655 -6.78 -38.23 12.97
CA ALA A 655 -6.81 -36.91 12.35
C ALA A 655 -5.69 -35.97 12.86
N SER A 656 -5.09 -36.24 14.02
CA SER A 656 -3.98 -35.43 14.54
C SER A 656 -2.65 -35.70 13.85
N SER A 657 -2.54 -36.75 13.03
CA SER A 657 -1.30 -37.11 12.32
C SER A 657 -1.24 -36.62 10.87
N LYS A 658 -2.39 -36.25 10.28
CA LYS A 658 -2.52 -35.85 8.88
C LYS A 658 -1.82 -34.52 8.57
N SER A 659 -1.31 -34.41 7.35
CA SER A 659 -0.73 -33.16 6.83
C SER A 659 -1.81 -32.08 6.78
N TRP A 660 -1.49 -30.87 7.24
CA TRP A 660 -2.44 -29.76 7.25
C TRP A 660 -2.90 -29.38 5.83
N ILE A 661 -1.97 -29.37 4.87
CA ILE A 661 -2.28 -29.12 3.45
C ILE A 661 -3.27 -30.15 2.89
N ASP A 662 -3.02 -31.45 3.12
CA ASP A 662 -3.89 -32.51 2.60
C ASP A 662 -5.30 -32.41 3.21
N GLU A 663 -5.39 -32.04 4.49
CA GLU A 663 -6.67 -31.75 5.17
C GLU A 663 -7.39 -30.54 4.57
N MET A 664 -6.68 -29.44 4.29
CA MET A 664 -7.26 -28.27 3.62
C MET A 664 -7.79 -28.62 2.23
N CYS A 665 -7.02 -29.35 1.43
CA CYS A 665 -7.43 -29.79 0.09
C CYS A 665 -8.65 -30.72 0.15
N THR A 666 -8.66 -31.68 1.08
CA THR A 666 -9.78 -32.60 1.29
C THR A 666 -11.04 -31.86 1.73
N THR A 667 -10.88 -30.91 2.67
CA THR A 667 -11.99 -30.08 3.16
C THR A 667 -12.56 -29.21 2.04
N LYS A 668 -11.69 -28.55 1.27
CA LYS A 668 -12.09 -27.73 0.11
C LYS A 668 -12.82 -28.56 -0.94
N LEU A 669 -12.34 -29.75 -1.24
CA LEU A 669 -13.02 -30.69 -2.14
C LEU A 669 -14.42 -31.06 -1.60
N CYS A 670 -14.54 -31.36 -0.31
CA CYS A 670 -15.83 -31.64 0.31
C CYS A 670 -16.78 -30.43 0.24
N THR A 671 -16.29 -29.24 0.58
CA THR A 671 -17.03 -27.96 0.48
C THR A 671 -17.54 -27.71 -0.93
N TYR A 672 -16.75 -28.03 -1.96
CA TYR A 672 -17.15 -27.80 -3.35
C TYR A 672 -17.95 -28.96 -3.95
N THR A 673 -18.12 -30.08 -3.25
CA THR A 673 -18.88 -31.24 -3.74
C THR A 673 -20.07 -31.55 -2.84
N THR A 674 -19.79 -32.16 -1.69
CA THR A 674 -20.81 -32.80 -0.83
C THR A 674 -21.48 -31.81 0.13
N SER A 675 -20.74 -30.81 0.62
CA SER A 675 -21.25 -29.80 1.56
C SER A 675 -21.44 -28.42 0.94
N ARG A 676 -21.53 -28.34 -0.40
CA ARG A 676 -21.70 -27.09 -1.14
C ARG A 676 -23.04 -26.43 -0.79
N ALA A 677 -22.99 -25.23 -0.22
CA ALA A 677 -24.15 -24.41 0.13
C ALA A 677 -24.32 -23.15 -0.76
N PHE A 678 -23.55 -23.07 -1.84
CA PHE A 678 -23.50 -21.94 -2.77
C PHE A 678 -23.43 -22.47 -4.22
N PRO A 679 -23.84 -21.71 -5.25
CA PRO A 679 -23.75 -22.18 -6.63
C PRO A 679 -22.29 -22.35 -7.10
N PRO A 680 -22.03 -22.91 -8.29
CA PRO A 680 -20.72 -22.84 -8.94
C PRO A 680 -20.12 -21.43 -8.87
N LEU A 681 -18.83 -21.32 -8.56
CA LEU A 681 -18.16 -20.03 -8.40
C LEU A 681 -18.16 -19.22 -9.70
N HIS A 682 -18.28 -19.89 -10.84
CA HIS A 682 -18.50 -19.24 -12.13
C HIS A 682 -19.78 -18.37 -12.14
N HIS A 683 -20.82 -18.70 -11.38
CA HIS A 683 -22.03 -17.88 -11.29
C HIS A 683 -21.77 -16.55 -10.58
N TYR A 684 -20.94 -16.54 -9.53
CA TYR A 684 -20.49 -15.31 -8.88
C TYR A 684 -19.68 -14.45 -9.85
N ARG A 685 -18.76 -15.07 -10.61
CA ARG A 685 -18.00 -14.38 -11.65
C ARG A 685 -18.92 -13.75 -12.70
N SER A 686 -19.91 -14.48 -13.23
CA SER A 686 -20.86 -13.93 -14.19
C SER A 686 -21.63 -12.73 -13.62
N GLU A 687 -22.03 -12.82 -12.35
CA GLU A 687 -22.75 -11.72 -11.68
C GLU A 687 -21.90 -10.46 -11.54
N GLU A 688 -20.69 -10.62 -11.02
CA GLU A 688 -19.76 -9.52 -10.81
C GLU A 688 -19.37 -8.87 -12.15
N LEU A 689 -19.07 -9.68 -13.17
CA LEU A 689 -18.74 -9.21 -14.50
C LEU A 689 -19.91 -8.49 -15.18
N SER A 690 -21.15 -8.94 -14.98
CA SER A 690 -22.36 -8.22 -15.41
C SER A 690 -22.39 -6.81 -14.80
N GLN A 691 -22.10 -6.67 -13.50
CA GLN A 691 -22.03 -5.36 -12.85
C GLN A 691 -20.85 -4.51 -13.34
N MET A 692 -19.71 -5.12 -13.67
CA MET A 692 -18.57 -4.42 -14.25
C MET A 692 -18.84 -3.94 -15.69
N LEU A 693 -19.65 -4.66 -16.48
CA LEU A 693 -20.11 -4.21 -17.81
C LEU A 693 -20.96 -2.95 -17.68
N LEU A 694 -21.87 -2.90 -16.70
CA LEU A 694 -22.63 -1.69 -16.41
C LEU A 694 -21.70 -0.51 -16.07
N ASP A 695 -20.69 -0.75 -15.24
CA ASP A 695 -19.70 0.28 -14.88
C ASP A 695 -18.76 0.68 -16.02
N SER A 696 -18.71 -0.11 -17.09
CA SER A 696 -17.85 0.15 -18.25
C SER A 696 -18.59 0.78 -19.42
N PHE A 697 -19.90 0.54 -19.56
CA PHE A 697 -20.63 0.89 -20.79
C PHE A 697 -22.03 1.49 -20.59
N HIS A 698 -22.71 1.24 -19.46
CA HIS A 698 -24.07 1.75 -19.26
C HIS A 698 -24.04 3.30 -19.26
N PRO A 699 -24.97 3.99 -19.96
CA PRO A 699 -24.90 5.45 -20.15
C PRO A 699 -24.77 6.28 -18.87
N ILE A 700 -25.38 5.81 -17.77
CA ILE A 700 -25.34 6.47 -16.46
C ILE A 700 -24.23 5.89 -15.58
N ARG A 701 -24.16 4.56 -15.43
CA ARG A 701 -23.23 3.93 -14.47
C ARG A 701 -21.77 4.07 -14.91
N SER A 702 -21.49 4.04 -16.21
CA SER A 702 -20.13 4.21 -16.71
C SER A 702 -19.52 5.58 -16.37
N GLN A 703 -20.35 6.62 -16.28
CA GLN A 703 -19.88 7.97 -15.92
C GLN A 703 -19.31 8.02 -14.51
N ARG A 704 -19.89 7.26 -13.58
CA ARG A 704 -19.43 7.21 -12.18
C ARG A 704 -17.99 6.70 -12.09
N TYR A 705 -17.61 5.74 -12.94
CA TYR A 705 -16.26 5.17 -12.98
C TYR A 705 -15.31 5.97 -13.87
N HIS A 706 -15.69 6.27 -15.11
CA HIS A 706 -14.78 6.88 -16.09
C HIS A 706 -14.32 8.28 -15.67
N THR A 707 -15.21 9.09 -15.09
CA THR A 707 -14.86 10.42 -14.58
C THR A 707 -13.88 10.32 -13.41
N ARG A 708 -14.12 9.40 -12.45
CA ARG A 708 -13.24 9.15 -11.30
C ARG A 708 -11.88 8.60 -11.73
N ARG A 709 -11.84 7.65 -12.68
CA ARG A 709 -10.59 7.12 -13.27
C ARG A 709 -9.78 8.26 -13.89
N SER A 710 -10.38 9.07 -14.75
CA SER A 710 -9.66 10.16 -15.43
C SER A 710 -9.08 11.15 -14.42
N ARG A 711 -9.88 11.56 -13.41
CA ARG A 711 -9.41 12.41 -12.30
C ARG A 711 -8.25 11.78 -11.52
N PHE A 712 -8.33 10.48 -11.22
CA PHE A 712 -7.29 9.75 -10.48
C PHE A 712 -5.96 9.65 -11.25
N VAL A 713 -6.03 9.29 -12.53
CA VAL A 713 -4.86 9.08 -13.40
C VAL A 713 -4.17 10.40 -13.71
N ARG A 714 -4.97 11.42 -14.06
CA ARG A 714 -4.50 12.76 -14.43
C ARG A 714 -4.20 13.65 -13.22
N LYS A 715 -4.33 13.12 -12.00
CA LYS A 715 -4.07 13.82 -10.72
C LYS A 715 -4.74 15.19 -10.65
N LEU A 716 -5.99 15.25 -11.06
CA LEU A 716 -6.78 16.47 -10.94
C LEU A 716 -6.98 16.82 -9.47
N LYS A 717 -6.91 18.12 -9.15
CA LYS A 717 -7.12 18.60 -7.78
C LYS A 717 -8.50 18.17 -7.28
N ALA A 718 -8.56 17.73 -6.03
CA ALA A 718 -9.82 17.42 -5.39
C ALA A 718 -10.69 18.69 -5.30
N THR A 719 -12.00 18.55 -5.49
CA THR A 719 -12.96 19.65 -5.37
C THR A 719 -13.55 19.77 -3.97
N GLY A 720 -13.38 18.75 -3.14
CA GLY A 720 -13.86 18.74 -1.77
C GLY A 720 -13.46 17.45 -1.05
N THR A 721 -13.63 17.46 0.26
CA THR A 721 -13.40 16.28 1.11
C THR A 721 -14.63 15.38 1.07
N PRO A 722 -14.48 14.05 0.88
CA PRO A 722 -15.60 13.11 0.96
C PRO A 722 -16.25 13.09 2.35
N ALA A 723 -17.57 12.96 2.41
CA ALA A 723 -18.37 12.99 3.63
C ALA A 723 -17.95 11.92 4.65
N ARG A 724 -17.58 10.72 4.20
CA ARG A 724 -17.08 9.62 5.05
C ARG A 724 -15.85 9.97 5.92
N TYR A 725 -15.14 11.05 5.58
CA TYR A 725 -14.01 11.56 6.34
C TYR A 725 -14.32 12.84 7.14
N LYS A 726 -15.49 13.46 6.93
CA LYS A 726 -15.96 14.64 7.67
C LYS A 726 -16.83 14.21 8.86
N LEU A 727 -16.21 13.88 9.99
CA LEU A 727 -16.99 13.64 11.22
C LEU A 727 -17.73 14.90 11.72
N ARG A 728 -17.34 16.09 11.22
CA ARG A 728 -18.03 17.36 11.52
C ARG A 728 -19.46 17.45 11.01
N SER A 729 -19.82 16.78 9.90
CA SER A 729 -21.16 16.88 9.30
C SER A 729 -22.21 15.98 9.95
N VAL A 730 -21.84 15.22 10.98
CA VAL A 730 -22.77 14.42 11.81
C VAL A 730 -23.19 15.21 13.07
N VAL A 731 -22.47 16.29 13.39
CA VAL A 731 -22.76 17.17 14.53
C VAL A 731 -22.90 18.61 14.00
N GLY A 732 -23.86 18.81 13.11
CA GLY A 732 -24.33 20.14 12.68
C GLY A 732 -25.66 20.47 13.34
N HIS A 733 -25.94 21.76 13.50
CA HIS A 733 -27.18 22.37 14.00
C HIS A 733 -28.45 21.52 13.80
N GLU A 734 -29.33 21.49 14.80
CA GLU A 734 -30.68 20.91 14.71
C GLU A 734 -31.36 21.35 13.39
N GLY A 735 -31.40 20.46 12.39
CA GLY A 735 -32.11 20.70 11.12
C GLY A 735 -31.36 20.36 9.82
N GLU A 736 -30.03 20.27 9.79
CA GLU A 736 -29.30 19.92 8.55
C GLU A 736 -28.96 18.42 8.52
N GLY A 737 -29.60 17.67 7.62
CA GLY A 737 -29.31 16.24 7.42
C GLY A 737 -27.85 15.98 7.03
N ALA A 738 -27.30 14.85 7.46
CA ALA A 738 -25.94 14.44 7.09
C ALA A 738 -25.77 14.45 5.57
N VAL A 739 -24.84 15.27 5.06
CA VAL A 739 -24.52 15.30 3.63
C VAL A 739 -23.95 13.95 3.23
N GLN A 740 -24.65 13.25 2.35
CA GLN A 740 -24.29 11.92 1.87
C GLN A 740 -23.65 12.04 0.47
N ASP A 741 -22.45 11.47 0.28
CA ASP A 741 -21.81 11.45 -1.04
C ASP A 741 -22.63 10.58 -2.02
N GLU A 742 -22.39 10.75 -3.32
CA GLU A 742 -23.08 9.98 -4.37
C GLU A 742 -22.94 8.47 -4.12
N GLU A 743 -21.73 8.01 -3.81
CA GLU A 743 -21.43 6.60 -3.54
C GLU A 743 -22.10 6.06 -2.27
N ASP A 744 -22.50 6.89 -1.33
CA ASP A 744 -23.10 6.40 -0.09
C ASP A 744 -24.59 6.06 -0.25
N LYS A 745 -25.24 6.53 -1.33
CA LYS A 745 -26.69 6.36 -1.59
C LYS A 745 -27.02 4.92 -2.02
N GLU A 746 -28.19 4.43 -1.61
CA GLU A 746 -28.70 3.10 -2.03
C GLU A 746 -28.90 3.01 -3.55
N THR A 747 -29.32 4.13 -4.16
CA THR A 747 -29.56 4.24 -5.60
C THR A 747 -28.28 4.25 -6.44
N PHE A 748 -27.08 4.28 -5.82
CA PHE A 748 -25.81 4.42 -6.54
C PHE A 748 -25.54 3.30 -7.54
N ASP A 749 -26.01 2.07 -7.24
CA ASP A 749 -25.85 0.89 -8.10
C ASP A 749 -27.01 0.68 -9.08
N GLU A 750 -28.01 1.55 -9.08
CA GLU A 750 -29.12 1.49 -10.03
C GLU A 750 -28.65 1.75 -11.46
N ALA A 751 -29.26 1.03 -12.40
CA ALA A 751 -29.06 1.21 -13.84
C ALA A 751 -30.44 1.45 -14.48
N PRO A 752 -30.93 2.70 -14.51
CA PRO A 752 -32.24 3.01 -15.06
C PRO A 752 -32.32 2.65 -16.55
N GLY A 753 -33.39 1.95 -16.95
CA GLY A 753 -33.60 1.53 -18.34
C GLY A 753 -32.75 0.35 -18.78
N TRP A 754 -31.98 -0.28 -17.88
CA TRP A 754 -31.22 -1.48 -18.17
C TRP A 754 -32.09 -2.73 -18.06
N GLU A 755 -32.06 -3.58 -19.09
CA GLU A 755 -32.61 -4.92 -19.05
C GLU A 755 -31.51 -5.95 -18.74
N ARG A 756 -31.66 -6.66 -17.61
CA ARG A 756 -30.65 -7.61 -17.13
C ARG A 756 -30.31 -8.68 -18.17
N GLY A 757 -29.04 -8.73 -18.56
CA GLY A 757 -28.49 -9.64 -19.56
C GLY A 757 -28.06 -8.93 -20.83
N GLU A 758 -28.69 -7.81 -21.20
CA GLU A 758 -28.35 -7.08 -22.44
C GLU A 758 -26.90 -6.59 -22.45
N GLU A 759 -26.31 -6.36 -21.27
CA GLU A 759 -24.96 -5.83 -21.10
C GLU A 759 -23.87 -6.72 -21.71
N TRP A 760 -24.14 -8.03 -21.81
CA TRP A 760 -23.24 -9.00 -22.44
C TRP A 760 -23.17 -8.80 -23.96
N GLY A 761 -24.27 -8.33 -24.56
CA GLY A 761 -24.31 -7.97 -25.97
C GLY A 761 -23.38 -6.80 -26.32
N TRP A 762 -23.10 -5.88 -25.38
CA TRP A 762 -22.21 -4.73 -25.60
C TRP A 762 -20.75 -5.14 -25.87
N VAL A 763 -20.36 -6.32 -25.40
CA VAL A 763 -19.03 -6.91 -25.64
C VAL A 763 -19.07 -8.12 -26.58
N GLY A 764 -20.21 -8.33 -27.26
CA GLY A 764 -20.37 -9.42 -28.23
C GLY A 764 -20.37 -10.82 -27.60
N MET A 765 -20.85 -10.94 -26.36
CA MET A 765 -20.91 -12.22 -25.63
C MET A 765 -22.35 -12.65 -25.39
N GLU A 766 -22.56 -13.96 -25.31
CA GLU A 766 -23.85 -14.52 -24.94
C GLU A 766 -24.18 -14.29 -23.47
N VAL A 767 -25.46 -14.14 -23.17
CA VAL A 767 -25.96 -13.95 -21.80
C VAL A 767 -25.77 -15.24 -20.99
N PRO A 768 -24.99 -15.23 -19.89
CA PRO A 768 -24.83 -16.42 -19.06
C PRO A 768 -26.17 -16.85 -18.45
N GLU A 769 -26.49 -18.14 -18.55
CA GLU A 769 -27.73 -18.70 -17.98
C GLU A 769 -27.86 -18.43 -16.46
N SER A 770 -26.72 -18.37 -15.76
CA SER A 770 -26.63 -18.08 -14.33
C SER A 770 -27.27 -16.74 -13.93
N LEU A 771 -27.34 -15.76 -14.84
CA LEU A 771 -27.89 -14.42 -14.56
C LEU A 771 -29.37 -14.44 -14.18
N LYS A 772 -30.11 -15.49 -14.55
CA LYS A 772 -31.52 -15.68 -14.15
C LYS A 772 -31.69 -15.73 -12.63
N THR A 773 -30.65 -16.19 -11.91
CA THR A 773 -30.72 -16.45 -10.47
C THR A 773 -29.59 -15.80 -9.66
N SER A 774 -28.52 -15.33 -10.30
CA SER A 774 -27.29 -14.92 -9.59
C SER A 774 -27.36 -13.55 -8.90
N GLN A 775 -28.45 -12.79 -9.04
CA GLN A 775 -28.60 -11.49 -8.37
C GLN A 775 -28.43 -11.58 -6.86
N VAL A 776 -28.93 -12.66 -6.25
CA VAL A 776 -28.87 -12.90 -4.80
C VAL A 776 -27.46 -13.16 -4.28
N LEU A 777 -26.48 -13.35 -5.18
CA LEU A 777 -25.09 -13.61 -4.83
C LEU A 777 -24.31 -12.34 -4.49
N ARG A 778 -24.87 -11.16 -4.78
CA ARG A 778 -24.27 -9.86 -4.44
C ARG A 778 -24.22 -9.68 -2.92
N ILE A 779 -23.23 -8.92 -2.45
CA ILE A 779 -23.15 -8.54 -1.04
C ILE A 779 -24.30 -7.57 -0.73
N PRO A 780 -25.16 -7.87 0.27
CA PRO A 780 -26.23 -6.95 0.66
C PRO A 780 -25.64 -5.76 1.42
N LEU A 781 -25.41 -4.64 0.73
CA LEU A 781 -24.79 -3.44 1.32
C LEU A 781 -25.67 -2.78 2.40
N TYR A 782 -26.99 -2.86 2.24
CA TYR A 782 -27.98 -2.29 3.16
C TYR A 782 -28.84 -3.42 3.71
N PRO A 783 -28.33 -4.23 4.65
CA PRO A 783 -29.15 -5.25 5.27
C PRO A 783 -30.31 -4.55 5.98
N SER A 784 -31.56 -4.91 5.64
CA SER A 784 -32.72 -4.42 6.34
C SER A 784 -32.57 -4.74 7.83
N CYS A 785 -32.84 -3.77 8.70
CA CYS A 785 -33.02 -3.99 10.13
C CYS A 785 -34.33 -4.77 10.39
N SER A 786 -34.45 -5.93 9.77
CA SER A 786 -35.42 -6.96 10.06
C SER A 786 -34.58 -8.13 10.55
N SER A 787 -34.68 -8.41 11.84
CA SER A 787 -34.19 -9.64 12.46
C SER A 787 -34.48 -10.85 11.54
N PRO A 788 -33.58 -11.84 11.45
CA PRO A 788 -33.90 -13.05 10.72
C PRO A 788 -35.00 -13.77 11.49
N SER A 789 -36.26 -13.58 11.10
CA SER A 789 -37.28 -14.59 11.32
C SER A 789 -36.75 -15.85 10.66
N SER A 790 -36.57 -16.88 11.47
CA SER A 790 -36.14 -18.22 11.10
C SER A 790 -36.78 -18.63 9.76
N PRO A 791 -36.03 -19.19 8.80
CA PRO A 791 -36.63 -19.65 7.56
C PRO A 791 -37.65 -20.73 7.90
N SER A 792 -38.93 -20.46 7.61
CA SER A 792 -39.96 -21.49 7.61
C SER A 792 -39.59 -22.51 6.55
N LEU A 793 -39.22 -23.71 7.01
CA LEU A 793 -39.11 -24.94 6.23
C LEU A 793 -40.49 -25.29 5.64
N SER A 794 -40.92 -24.60 4.59
CA SER A 794 -42.13 -24.97 3.84
C SER A 794 -42.20 -24.31 2.47
N SER A 795 -41.18 -24.50 1.62
CA SER A 795 -41.33 -24.37 0.17
C SER A 795 -40.12 -24.96 -0.56
N LEU A 796 -39.91 -26.27 -0.41
CA LEU A 796 -39.18 -27.04 -1.40
C LEU A 796 -40.16 -27.41 -2.52
N PRO A 797 -39.85 -27.17 -3.81
CA PRO A 797 -40.58 -27.79 -4.91
C PRO A 797 -40.33 -29.30 -4.82
N GLN A 798 -41.40 -30.09 -4.71
CA GLN A 798 -41.32 -31.54 -4.81
C GLN A 798 -40.77 -31.94 -6.19
N SER A 799 -39.87 -32.92 -6.19
CA SER A 799 -39.33 -33.56 -7.38
C SER A 799 -40.43 -34.22 -8.23
N PRO A 800 -40.28 -34.30 -9.57
CA PRO A 800 -41.28 -34.93 -10.41
C PRO A 800 -41.21 -36.45 -10.29
N SER A 801 -42.36 -37.07 -10.00
CA SER A 801 -42.53 -38.52 -9.99
C SER A 801 -42.63 -39.08 -11.41
N VAL A 802 -42.03 -40.25 -11.57
CA VAL A 802 -42.00 -41.13 -12.74
C VAL A 802 -43.38 -41.32 -13.39
N ALA A 803 -43.39 -41.29 -14.72
CA ALA A 803 -44.55 -41.47 -15.60
C ALA A 803 -45.20 -42.86 -15.52
N LYS A 804 -46.53 -42.90 -15.72
CA LYS A 804 -47.30 -43.81 -16.60
C LYS A 804 -48.77 -43.31 -16.73
N PRO A 805 -49.55 -43.71 -17.76
CA PRO A 805 -50.16 -42.75 -18.66
C PRO A 805 -51.70 -42.75 -18.71
N SER A 806 -52.19 -41.83 -19.54
CA SER A 806 -53.48 -41.79 -20.27
C SER A 806 -54.65 -41.03 -19.63
N ALA A 807 -55.07 -39.97 -20.34
CA ALA A 807 -56.35 -39.83 -21.03
C ALA A 807 -56.98 -38.44 -20.81
N LEU A 808 -57.19 -37.71 -21.93
CA LEU A 808 -58.32 -36.81 -22.25
C LEU A 808 -58.54 -35.62 -21.29
N ASP A 809 -58.97 -34.42 -21.65
CA ASP A 809 -59.28 -33.65 -22.86
C ASP A 809 -59.54 -32.22 -22.32
N GLU A 810 -59.54 -31.21 -23.21
CA GLU A 810 -60.36 -29.97 -23.15
C GLU A 810 -60.25 -29.07 -21.89
N GLU A 811 -59.69 -27.87 -21.99
CA GLU A 811 -60.27 -26.63 -22.54
C GLU A 811 -60.36 -25.56 -21.43
N SER A 812 -59.55 -24.52 -21.63
CA SER A 812 -60.01 -23.14 -21.64
C SER A 812 -60.34 -22.40 -20.32
N ARG A 813 -59.94 -21.12 -20.35
CA ARG A 813 -60.56 -19.95 -19.70
C ARG A 813 -60.22 -19.66 -18.23
N GLN A 814 -59.17 -18.86 -18.10
CA GLN A 814 -59.19 -17.51 -17.52
C GLN A 814 -60.57 -16.78 -17.55
N PRO A 815 -60.75 -15.62 -16.87
CA PRO A 815 -59.94 -14.99 -15.81
C PRO A 815 -60.82 -14.33 -14.70
N SER A 816 -60.18 -13.44 -13.93
CA SER A 816 -60.74 -12.17 -13.44
C SER A 816 -61.46 -12.22 -12.10
N TYR A 817 -61.39 -11.24 -11.21
CA TYR A 817 -60.62 -10.00 -11.06
C TYR A 817 -61.02 -9.44 -9.67
N ARG A 818 -60.24 -8.47 -9.16
CA ARG A 818 -60.64 -7.38 -8.24
C ARG A 818 -60.96 -7.77 -6.79
N SER A 819 -60.18 -7.23 -5.84
CA SER A 819 -60.35 -5.88 -5.23
C SER A 819 -61.26 -6.01 -4.00
N THR A 820 -61.00 -5.41 -2.85
CA THR A 820 -60.59 -4.03 -2.53
C THR A 820 -60.28 -4.04 -1.02
N ALA A 821 -59.34 -3.22 -0.54
CA ALA A 821 -59.56 -2.09 0.40
C ALA A 821 -60.32 -2.45 1.69
N THR A 822 -59.93 -2.08 2.91
CA THR A 822 -59.58 -0.76 3.49
C THR A 822 -59.59 -1.09 5.02
N SER A 823 -58.71 -0.65 5.91
CA SER A 823 -58.44 0.70 6.42
C SER A 823 -58.42 0.64 7.95
N THR A 824 -57.49 1.37 8.56
CA THR A 824 -57.64 2.19 9.80
C THR A 824 -57.93 1.46 11.14
N SER A 825 -57.40 1.85 12.30
CA SER A 825 -56.67 3.03 12.78
C SER A 825 -56.32 2.85 14.27
N SER A 826 -55.36 3.66 14.76
CA SER A 826 -55.31 4.34 16.09
C SER A 826 -55.26 3.50 17.38
N SER A 827 -54.62 3.87 18.49
CA SER A 827 -53.68 4.91 18.93
C SER A 827 -53.42 4.67 20.44
N SER A 828 -52.30 5.18 20.94
CA SER A 828 -52.03 5.71 22.31
C SER A 828 -52.07 4.81 23.57
N GLY A 829 -50.95 4.84 24.31
CA GLY A 829 -50.98 5.13 25.76
C GLY A 829 -50.29 4.11 26.70
N PRO A 830 -49.68 4.55 27.83
CA PRO A 830 -48.53 3.90 28.50
C PRO A 830 -48.90 3.20 29.83
N ASP A 831 -48.01 2.36 30.39
CA ASP A 831 -47.33 2.54 31.71
C ASP A 831 -46.60 1.28 32.27
N GLU A 832 -45.66 1.55 33.17
CA GLU A 832 -45.12 0.78 34.32
C GLU A 832 -44.22 -0.49 34.22
N SER A 833 -42.98 -0.28 34.67
CA SER A 833 -42.18 -0.98 35.72
C SER A 833 -41.87 -2.50 35.64
N LEU A 834 -40.58 -2.85 35.81
CA LEU A 834 -40.07 -3.72 36.90
C LEU A 834 -38.56 -4.02 36.79
N LEU A 835 -37.93 -4.06 37.96
CA LEU A 835 -36.54 -4.39 38.28
C LEU A 835 -36.10 -5.81 37.87
N ARG A 836 -34.80 -6.00 37.53
CA ARG A 836 -33.91 -7.02 38.15
C ARG A 836 -32.46 -6.97 37.65
N THR A 837 -31.55 -7.10 38.61
CA THR A 837 -30.10 -7.32 38.52
C THR A 837 -29.75 -8.75 38.08
N PRO A 838 -28.53 -9.00 37.54
CA PRO A 838 -27.97 -10.35 37.44
C PRO A 838 -26.83 -10.62 38.46
N PRO A 839 -26.61 -11.89 38.87
CA PRO A 839 -25.70 -12.27 39.94
C PRO A 839 -24.29 -12.61 39.44
N GLY A 840 -23.30 -12.41 40.32
CA GLY A 840 -21.94 -12.91 40.17
C GLY A 840 -21.74 -14.28 40.82
N SER A 841 -20.73 -15.02 40.34
CA SER A 841 -20.20 -16.21 41.00
C SER A 841 -18.73 -16.40 40.65
N SER A 842 -17.84 -16.20 41.64
CA SER A 842 -16.49 -16.77 41.70
C SER A 842 -16.58 -18.27 42.06
N PRO A 843 -15.54 -19.09 41.80
CA PRO A 843 -14.68 -19.61 42.89
C PRO A 843 -13.25 -20.03 42.40
N PRO A 844 -12.39 -20.69 43.22
CA PRO A 844 -11.99 -20.41 44.61
C PRO A 844 -10.45 -20.35 44.79
N ARG A 845 -10.02 -19.81 45.94
CA ARG A 845 -8.66 -19.95 46.49
C ARG A 845 -8.50 -21.28 47.24
N LEU A 846 -7.33 -21.90 47.13
CA LEU A 846 -6.75 -22.82 48.12
C LEU A 846 -5.34 -22.32 48.48
N GLY A 847 -5.04 -22.29 49.78
CA GLY A 847 -3.84 -21.72 50.36
C GLY A 847 -2.87 -22.74 50.96
N ASN A 848 -1.82 -22.18 51.56
CA ASN A 848 -0.67 -22.76 52.28
C ASN A 848 0.41 -23.39 51.38
N GLY A 849 1.71 -23.12 51.54
CA GLY A 849 2.48 -22.40 52.54
C GLY A 849 3.93 -22.89 52.44
N GLY A 850 4.93 -22.02 52.55
CA GLY A 850 6.34 -22.46 52.53
C GLY A 850 7.34 -21.32 52.35
N LYS A 851 8.03 -20.97 53.44
CA LYS A 851 9.16 -20.01 53.48
C LYS A 851 10.37 -20.55 52.72
N GLY A 852 11.08 -19.68 52.02
CA GLY A 852 12.43 -19.94 51.50
C GLY A 852 13.14 -18.64 51.11
N ASN A 853 14.10 -18.22 51.93
CA ASN A 853 15.03 -17.11 51.66
C ASN A 853 15.99 -17.49 50.52
N GLY A 854 16.27 -16.58 49.60
CA GLY A 854 17.34 -16.74 48.60
C GLY A 854 17.62 -15.46 47.82
N LYS A 855 18.71 -14.75 48.17
CA LYS A 855 19.36 -13.73 47.34
C LYS A 855 19.90 -14.38 46.06
N GLY A 856 19.77 -13.73 44.90
CA GLY A 856 20.42 -14.16 43.66
C GLY A 856 20.45 -13.06 42.60
N ASN A 857 21.66 -12.70 42.19
CA ASN A 857 22.05 -11.60 41.30
C ASN A 857 21.48 -11.68 39.86
N ASN A 858 21.28 -10.49 39.29
CA ASN A 858 21.19 -10.24 37.85
C ASN A 858 22.53 -10.55 37.15
N ASP A 859 22.51 -11.41 36.14
CA ASP A 859 23.56 -11.52 35.13
C ASP A 859 22.93 -11.84 33.75
N HIS A 860 22.41 -10.81 33.08
CA HIS A 860 21.99 -10.87 31.68
C HIS A 860 22.95 -10.03 30.81
N GLY A 861 24.17 -10.53 30.62
CA GLY A 861 25.16 -9.94 29.71
C GLY A 861 25.91 -10.93 28.83
N ASP A 862 25.89 -12.23 29.16
CA ASP A 862 26.91 -13.16 28.66
C ASP A 862 26.40 -14.24 27.68
N PHE A 863 25.09 -14.27 27.40
CA PHE A 863 24.52 -15.21 26.42
C PHE A 863 24.60 -14.68 24.97
N ALA A 864 24.44 -13.37 24.78
CA ALA A 864 24.48 -12.73 23.46
C ALA A 864 25.86 -12.84 22.79
N LYS A 865 26.95 -12.80 23.56
CA LYS A 865 28.31 -12.97 23.02
C LYS A 865 28.62 -14.40 22.57
N LYS A 866 28.10 -15.41 23.29
CA LYS A 866 28.29 -16.83 22.96
C LYS A 866 27.53 -17.26 21.70
N PHE A 867 26.39 -16.63 21.41
CA PHE A 867 25.62 -16.87 20.18
C PHE A 867 26.35 -16.35 18.93
N THR A 868 26.88 -15.13 18.98
CA THR A 868 27.62 -14.50 17.87
C THR A 868 28.91 -15.24 17.51
N GLN A 869 29.57 -15.87 18.51
CA GLN A 869 30.78 -16.66 18.29
C GLN A 869 30.50 -18.04 17.66
N LYS A 870 29.31 -18.62 17.93
CA LYS A 870 28.86 -19.89 17.32
C LYS A 870 28.45 -19.69 15.86
N LEU A 871 27.85 -18.55 15.53
CA LEU A 871 27.48 -18.16 14.16
C LEU A 871 28.71 -17.94 13.27
N ARG A 872 29.79 -17.32 13.80
CA ARG A 872 31.05 -17.13 13.05
C ARG A 872 31.79 -18.44 12.74
N ARG A 873 31.65 -19.48 13.58
CA ARG A 873 32.22 -20.81 13.30
C ARG A 873 31.42 -21.59 12.25
N ALA A 874 30.10 -21.38 12.19
CA ALA A 874 29.24 -22.04 11.20
C ALA A 874 29.42 -21.47 9.77
N LEU A 875 29.91 -20.23 9.65
CA LEU A 875 30.03 -19.50 8.38
C LEU A 875 31.42 -19.55 7.70
N GLY A 876 32.37 -20.33 8.21
CA GLY A 876 33.62 -20.65 7.47
C GLY A 876 34.58 -19.48 7.16
N LEU A 877 34.37 -18.28 7.70
CA LEU A 877 35.21 -17.11 7.41
C LEU A 877 36.52 -17.16 8.21
N LYS A 878 37.63 -17.55 7.56
CA LYS A 878 39.00 -17.36 8.08
C LYS A 878 39.67 -16.16 7.40
N LYS A 879 40.07 -15.15 8.18
CA LYS A 879 41.31 -14.41 7.91
C LYS A 879 41.89 -13.80 9.20
N LYS A 880 43.20 -14.00 9.37
CA LYS A 880 44.07 -13.55 10.47
C LYS A 880 44.35 -12.06 10.35
N ILE A 881 44.28 -11.31 11.45
CA ILE A 881 45.05 -10.06 11.62
C ILE A 881 45.63 -10.03 13.04
N LYS A 882 46.94 -9.77 13.11
CA LYS A 882 47.78 -9.68 14.31
C LYS A 882 47.48 -8.39 15.10
N SER A 883 47.47 -8.50 16.43
CA SER A 883 47.47 -7.37 17.36
C SER A 883 48.89 -6.81 17.59
N PRO A 884 49.09 -5.49 17.65
CA PRO A 884 50.24 -4.90 18.34
C PRO A 884 49.93 -4.58 19.81
N LYS A 885 51.01 -4.49 20.58
CA LYS A 885 51.11 -4.38 22.04
C LYS A 885 50.87 -2.95 22.57
N SER A 886 50.62 -2.93 23.88
CA SER A 886 50.41 -1.84 24.83
C SER A 886 51.54 -0.81 25.00
N SER A 887 51.18 0.38 25.50
CA SER A 887 52.01 1.19 26.42
C SER A 887 51.16 2.07 27.37
N THR A 888 51.25 1.75 28.66
CA THR A 888 51.31 2.53 29.92
C THR A 888 51.02 4.06 29.96
N VAL A 889 50.10 4.53 30.85
CA VAL A 889 50.28 5.23 32.19
C VAL A 889 50.11 6.77 32.00
N GLU A 890 49.21 7.52 32.68
CA GLU A 890 49.23 7.99 34.09
C GLU A 890 47.85 8.45 34.62
N LYS A 891 47.72 8.47 35.97
CA LYS A 891 46.65 9.05 36.78
C LYS A 891 47.05 10.46 37.24
N GLU A 892 46.08 11.37 37.42
CA GLU A 892 46.11 12.38 38.49
C GLU A 892 44.71 12.96 38.82
N ASN A 893 44.61 13.59 40.00
CA ASN A 893 43.47 13.70 40.93
C ASN A 893 42.48 14.89 40.73
N PRO A 894 41.36 14.96 41.49
CA PRO A 894 40.23 15.89 41.31
C PRO A 894 40.21 17.09 42.31
N ILE A 895 39.10 17.87 42.31
CA ILE A 895 38.51 18.79 43.37
C ILE A 895 38.38 20.29 42.91
N PRO A 896 37.43 21.17 43.36
CA PRO A 896 36.05 21.07 43.90
C PRO A 896 35.01 22.05 43.25
N ILE A 897 33.77 21.96 43.75
CA ILE A 897 32.57 22.81 43.54
C ILE A 897 32.62 24.14 44.35
N SER A 898 31.97 25.21 43.86
CA SER A 898 31.36 26.26 44.71
C SER A 898 30.10 26.89 44.07
N TYR A 899 29.13 27.27 44.93
CA TYR A 899 27.82 27.88 44.63
C TYR A 899 27.84 29.40 44.87
N THR A 900 27.05 30.20 44.14
CA THR A 900 26.10 31.24 44.65
C THR A 900 25.39 32.06 43.52
N SER A 901 24.15 32.47 43.81
CA SER A 901 23.00 33.04 43.05
C SER A 901 23.15 34.48 42.47
N PRO A 902 22.09 35.24 42.08
CA PRO A 902 20.90 35.01 41.22
C PRO A 902 20.80 36.06 40.05
N ILE A 903 20.21 35.72 38.88
CA ILE A 903 20.02 36.68 37.75
C ILE A 903 18.60 36.50 37.13
N PRO A 904 17.89 37.59 36.73
CA PRO A 904 16.43 37.66 36.55
C PRO A 904 15.96 37.12 35.17
N PRO A 905 14.65 37.09 34.83
CA PRO A 905 14.15 36.23 33.76
C PRO A 905 14.59 36.77 32.40
N THR A 906 15.52 36.05 31.77
CA THR A 906 15.96 36.30 30.40
C THR A 906 14.98 35.67 29.43
N PHE A 907 14.41 36.50 28.55
CA PHE A 907 13.72 36.08 27.35
C PHE A 907 14.57 35.05 26.58
N HIS A 908 13.96 33.93 26.21
CA HIS A 908 14.61 32.88 25.44
C HIS A 908 15.11 33.40 24.09
N PRO A 909 16.31 33.01 23.62
CA PRO A 909 16.70 33.25 22.24
C PRO A 909 15.94 32.26 21.36
N VAL A 910 14.83 32.73 20.76
CA VAL A 910 14.43 32.21 19.45
C VAL A 910 15.66 32.37 18.56
N LEU A 911 16.13 31.29 17.94
CA LEU A 911 17.11 31.37 16.87
C LEU A 911 16.54 32.32 15.81
N LYS A 912 16.92 33.60 15.85
CA LYS A 912 16.71 34.53 14.75
C LYS A 912 17.51 33.98 13.58
N ARG A 913 16.87 33.17 12.76
CA ARG A 913 17.39 32.75 11.46
C ARG A 913 17.57 34.03 10.64
N PRO A 914 18.77 34.32 10.11
CA PRO A 914 18.85 35.34 9.06
C PRO A 914 17.99 34.84 7.90
N LEU A 915 16.94 35.58 7.58
CA LEU A 915 16.13 35.38 6.39
C LEU A 915 17.09 35.44 5.19
N GLY A 916 17.29 34.32 4.51
CA GLY A 916 17.76 34.36 3.13
C GLY A 916 16.72 35.14 2.34
N GLN A 917 17.16 36.09 1.50
CA GLN A 917 16.26 36.78 0.57
C GLN A 917 15.66 35.73 -0.36
N GLY A 918 14.48 35.21 0.01
CA GLY A 918 13.62 34.50 -0.91
C GLY A 918 13.20 35.50 -1.97
N GLU A 919 13.55 35.21 -3.23
CA GLU A 919 13.04 35.93 -4.38
C GLU A 919 11.51 36.05 -4.29
N GLN A 920 11.05 37.21 -4.75
CA GLN A 920 9.72 37.77 -4.51
C GLN A 920 8.55 36.81 -4.77
N ALA A 921 7.49 37.04 -3.99
CA ALA A 921 6.13 36.52 -4.12
C ALA A 921 5.83 35.76 -5.42
N SER A 922 5.94 34.44 -5.36
CA SER A 922 5.36 33.52 -6.33
C SER A 922 4.72 32.38 -5.58
N GLU A 923 3.57 31.91 -6.04
CA GLU A 923 2.89 30.73 -5.49
C GLU A 923 3.84 29.53 -5.61
N TRP A 924 4.27 28.96 -4.48
CA TRP A 924 5.25 27.88 -4.45
C TRP A 924 4.57 26.51 -4.51
N PRO A 925 4.83 25.65 -5.52
CA PRO A 925 4.27 24.30 -5.59
C PRO A 925 5.23 23.30 -4.96
N CYS A 926 4.85 22.72 -3.83
CA CYS A 926 5.60 21.66 -3.17
C CYS A 926 4.84 20.32 -3.31
N LEU A 927 5.57 19.23 -3.59
CA LEU A 927 5.16 17.81 -3.56
C LEU A 927 3.80 17.44 -4.21
N VAL A 928 3.86 17.16 -5.52
CA VAL A 928 2.82 16.47 -6.32
C VAL A 928 1.58 17.33 -6.66
N THR A 929 1.79 18.31 -7.53
CA THR A 929 1.10 18.36 -8.84
C THR A 929 2.13 18.85 -9.84
N GLY A 930 2.32 18.13 -10.94
CA GLY A 930 3.23 18.57 -12.00
C GLY A 930 2.73 19.85 -12.65
N GLY A 931 3.68 20.67 -13.12
CA GLY A 931 3.37 21.78 -14.01
C GLY A 931 3.97 23.12 -13.61
N GLU A 932 5.26 23.20 -13.26
CA GLU A 932 5.94 24.50 -13.26
C GLU A 932 7.36 24.43 -13.83
N GLU A 933 7.49 24.78 -15.11
CA GLU A 933 8.73 25.26 -15.72
C GLU A 933 8.41 26.50 -16.59
N TRP A 934 9.31 27.48 -16.55
CA TRP A 934 9.23 28.79 -17.19
C TRP A 934 10.13 28.82 -18.44
N GLU A 935 9.66 29.43 -19.53
CA GLU A 935 10.48 29.76 -20.70
C GLU A 935 11.19 31.09 -20.48
N GLY A 936 12.51 31.11 -20.69
CA GLY A 936 13.27 32.35 -20.73
C GLY A 936 12.80 33.23 -21.88
N LYS A 937 12.23 34.38 -21.56
CA LYS A 937 12.19 35.50 -22.52
C LYS A 937 13.64 35.98 -22.72
N ARG A 938 14.15 35.82 -23.93
CA ARG A 938 15.22 36.69 -24.43
C ARG A 938 14.61 38.09 -24.50
N GLU A 939 15.07 38.99 -23.65
CA GLU A 939 14.91 40.41 -23.88
C GLU A 939 15.90 40.80 -24.99
N ASP A 940 15.36 41.09 -26.17
CA ASP A 940 16.08 41.83 -27.20
C ASP A 940 16.29 43.25 -26.66
N ALA A 941 17.53 43.54 -26.27
CA ALA A 941 17.97 44.90 -26.02
C ALA A 941 18.05 45.65 -27.37
N THR A 942 17.01 46.43 -27.68
CA THR A 942 17.11 47.49 -28.69
C THR A 942 17.71 48.73 -28.01
N GLU A 943 19.02 48.89 -28.14
CA GLU A 943 19.69 50.18 -27.93
C GLU A 943 19.47 51.07 -29.16
N ASP A 944 18.65 52.10 -29.01
CA ASP A 944 18.72 53.31 -29.82
C ASP A 944 19.96 54.11 -29.38
N GLY A 945 21.04 54.00 -30.14
CA GLY A 945 22.25 54.79 -30.00
C GLY A 945 22.57 55.53 -31.29
N ILE A 946 22.15 56.79 -31.38
CA ILE A 946 22.54 57.71 -32.45
C ILE A 946 24.05 57.97 -32.38
N LYS A 947 24.74 57.60 -33.47
CA LYS A 947 26.05 58.04 -34.01
C LYS A 947 26.91 58.97 -33.13
N VAL A 948 28.18 58.59 -32.90
CA VAL A 948 29.36 59.38 -33.31
C VAL A 948 30.55 58.47 -33.66
N GLU A 949 31.23 58.89 -34.72
CA GLU A 949 32.41 58.46 -35.45
C GLU A 949 33.68 57.98 -34.70
N ASN A 950 34.32 56.99 -35.35
CA ASN A 950 35.74 56.88 -35.76
C ASN A 950 36.90 56.59 -34.78
N VAL A 951 37.60 55.50 -35.17
CA VAL A 951 39.06 55.35 -35.37
C VAL A 951 39.93 55.15 -34.12
N ALA A 952 40.34 53.90 -33.90
CA ALA A 952 41.72 53.41 -34.14
C ALA A 952 41.79 51.89 -33.92
#